data_AF-A0A969J3M9-F1
#
_entry.id   AF-A0A969J3M9-F1
#
_cell.length_a   1.000
_cell.length_b   1.000
_cell.length_c   1.000
_cell.angle_alpha   90.00
_cell.angle_beta   90.00
_cell.angle_gamma   90.00
#
_symmetry.space_group_name_H-M   'P 1'
#
loop_
_entity.id
_entity.type
_entity.pdbx_description
1 polymer ?
#
loop_
_entity_poly.entity_id
_entity_poly.type
_entity_poly.pdbx_seq_one_letter_code
_entity_poly.pdbx_strand_id
1 'polypeptide(L)'
;MRKTWFLVLAGVSTLAPVLLAYTPPPRVAIAQTTQSTELYYLYFGQKVPLKLRQDVIVAEGKAPTQLSGSEPYYRSLRRHLRGGGTLSGDDGSNPPGVQIDPIGNQYALVGFASTSPAQRSQIQKAIQADPNLKATLPVLTRSDRPSDVIVLPNRIIVSFKPGVSAASIQETLKSQNLEIISKEPFTDSLYVVRSSVASGTAVLNTANQLSQVPGVDYATPDFIQVPATVPSSLLNKTLDSKRSNKLLDILEKLPSDQYSPTSPALLPLLWNLDSTPLHQCLKQPAETWECLFKKPATKQLPTAKRADIRAREAWKISETKGRGVVVAVVDSLIQSDHPDLAPNLHRVTNSQCPKETSGWDFTNEINQGSGCLLGDPEASIDAQEIEDLKEKLRDSELLTNSQLVQKYPKVAEAFQNSCQPQCSSDEIAGKIRRALLGYTERAFHGTNVAGVIAANSTKGTGLLGVAPNAKILPIRVLGLGGSGQDSAIAKAIRYAAARKADIINLSLGPEQPIVSQPITSAIAEILAKNPKLVIVASAGNHAKRFPGVVMSPACIPGVVSVGATNLAGKRAPYSNFGSTCGAALSHLLPNQDKDDSLLSIVAPGGQLDLPDAIDEYPIGGVFTTGGTFVPGLWRGWKAPDRPFQNALKTGVYIWTDGTSFSAPAVAGVLALMKAEDPQRQLTRQQLVKILKQTASYNNLDVSPDMKQYQAQKQKGTVPNGVSPEQYFFGSGLVNAEAAVREVKRQVGK
;
A
#
# COMPACT_ATOMS: atom_id res chain seq x y z
N MET A 1 -55.75 2.20 -60.40
CA MET A 1 -55.17 3.04 -59.33
C MET A 1 -54.08 2.20 -58.67
N ARG A 2 -52.79 2.30 -59.07
CA ARG A 2 -51.73 3.19 -58.52
C ARG A 2 -51.61 3.01 -56.99
N LYS A 3 -50.52 2.53 -56.38
CA LYS A 3 -49.08 2.31 -56.72
C LYS A 3 -48.57 1.15 -55.81
N THR A 4 -47.86 0.06 -56.18
CA THR A 4 -46.57 -0.16 -56.88
C THR A 4 -45.39 0.55 -56.17
N TRP A 5 -44.33 -0.09 -55.63
CA TRP A 5 -43.35 -1.02 -56.25
C TRP A 5 -42.55 -1.92 -55.25
N PHE A 6 -42.35 -3.21 -55.65
CA PHE A 6 -41.22 -4.20 -55.60
C PHE A 6 -40.42 -4.51 -54.31
N LEU A 7 -40.16 -5.75 -53.82
CA LEU A 7 -40.06 -7.16 -54.30
C LEU A 7 -38.70 -7.60 -54.93
N VAL A 8 -38.20 -8.76 -54.45
CA VAL A 8 -37.24 -9.76 -55.04
C VAL A 8 -35.74 -9.51 -54.83
N LEU A 9 -34.78 -10.46 -54.75
CA LEU A 9 -34.57 -11.87 -54.29
C LEU A 9 -33.20 -12.28 -54.89
N ALA A 10 -32.36 -12.98 -54.12
CA ALA A 10 -31.27 -13.92 -54.47
C ALA A 10 -30.19 -13.60 -55.55
N GLY A 11 -28.93 -13.95 -55.22
CA GLY A 11 -27.99 -14.51 -56.21
C GLY A 11 -26.54 -14.05 -56.18
N VAL A 12 -25.68 -14.87 -55.56
CA VAL A 12 -24.21 -15.06 -55.65
C VAL A 12 -23.42 -14.20 -56.66
N SER A 13 -22.32 -13.57 -56.20
CA SER A 13 -21.14 -13.22 -57.02
C SER A 13 -19.87 -13.06 -56.16
N THR A 14 -18.76 -13.36 -56.82
CA THR A 14 -17.39 -13.63 -56.36
C THR A 14 -16.60 -12.46 -55.75
N LEU A 15 -15.61 -12.83 -54.92
CA LEU A 15 -14.47 -12.09 -54.36
C LEU A 15 -14.06 -10.77 -55.04
N ALA A 16 -14.03 -9.70 -54.24
CA ALA A 16 -13.07 -8.59 -54.33
C ALA A 16 -12.68 -8.17 -52.89
N PRO A 17 -11.39 -7.93 -52.58
CA PRO A 17 -10.99 -7.47 -51.26
C PRO A 17 -11.35 -5.99 -51.14
N VAL A 18 -12.40 -5.68 -50.38
CA VAL A 18 -12.63 -4.31 -49.93
C VAL A 18 -11.59 -4.04 -48.86
N LEU A 19 -10.51 -3.37 -49.26
CA LEU A 19 -9.72 -2.53 -48.36
C LEU A 19 -10.71 -1.56 -47.69
N LEU A 20 -11.15 -1.89 -46.48
CA LEU A 20 -11.63 -0.89 -45.55
C LEU A 20 -10.43 -0.01 -45.22
N ALA A 21 -10.27 1.04 -46.02
CA ALA A 21 -9.48 2.19 -45.65
C ALA A 21 -10.04 2.66 -44.30
N TYR A 22 -9.32 2.34 -43.24
CA TYR A 22 -9.51 2.96 -41.94
C TYR A 22 -9.28 4.44 -42.17
N THR A 23 -10.36 5.21 -42.33
CA THR A 23 -10.31 6.65 -42.20
C THR A 23 -10.17 6.91 -40.71
N PRO A 24 -8.98 7.30 -40.21
CA PRO A 24 -8.90 7.77 -38.84
C PRO A 24 -9.90 8.92 -38.67
N PRO A 25 -10.55 9.05 -37.51
CA PRO A 25 -11.39 10.22 -37.25
C PRO A 25 -10.59 11.49 -37.57
N PRO A 26 -11.24 12.54 -38.11
CA PRO A 26 -10.54 13.75 -38.51
C PRO A 26 -9.69 14.23 -37.33
N ARG A 27 -8.37 14.28 -37.55
CA ARG A 27 -7.43 14.88 -36.62
C ARG A 27 -7.88 16.31 -36.40
N VAL A 28 -8.42 16.61 -35.23
CA VAL A 28 -8.50 17.99 -34.78
C VAL A 28 -7.06 18.41 -34.55
N ALA A 29 -6.47 19.05 -35.57
CA ALA A 29 -5.26 19.82 -35.39
C ALA A 29 -5.62 20.99 -34.47
N ILE A 30 -5.45 20.81 -33.16
CA ILE A 30 -5.41 21.94 -32.24
C ILE A 30 -4.02 22.56 -32.45
N ALA A 31 -3.97 23.52 -33.36
CA ALA A 31 -2.91 24.51 -33.37
C ALA A 31 -2.85 25.12 -31.95
N GLN A 32 -1.66 25.10 -31.35
CA GLN A 32 -1.41 25.72 -30.05
C GLN A 32 -1.92 27.16 -30.08
N THR A 33 -2.93 27.46 -29.26
CA THR A 33 -3.07 28.80 -28.71
C THR A 33 -2.13 28.90 -27.51
N THR A 34 -1.02 29.58 -27.73
CA THR A 34 -0.16 30.16 -26.68
C THR A 34 -0.97 31.16 -25.85
N GLN A 35 -1.82 30.71 -24.91
CA GLN A 35 -2.41 31.58 -23.86
C GLN A 35 -3.33 30.90 -22.82
N SER A 36 -3.31 29.57 -22.61
CA SER A 36 -4.05 29.03 -21.46
C SER A 36 -3.28 29.31 -20.15
N THR A 37 -3.83 30.17 -19.29
CA THR A 37 -3.36 30.39 -17.91
C THR A 37 -3.76 29.25 -16.97
N GLU A 38 -4.55 28.31 -17.47
CA GLU A 38 -5.08 27.20 -16.67
C GLU A 38 -4.02 26.11 -16.53
N LEU A 39 -3.63 25.83 -15.29
CA LEU A 39 -2.74 24.72 -14.98
C LEU A 39 -3.55 23.43 -14.97
N TYR A 40 -3.16 22.44 -15.76
CA TYR A 40 -3.79 21.12 -15.74
C TYR A 40 -2.83 20.05 -16.22
N TYR A 41 -3.12 18.80 -15.89
CA TYR A 41 -2.47 17.64 -16.51
C TYR A 41 -3.53 16.70 -17.07
N LEU A 42 -3.14 15.92 -18.07
CA LEU A 42 -3.97 14.85 -18.61
C LEU A 42 -3.78 13.58 -17.77
N TYR A 43 -4.89 13.04 -17.30
CA TYR A 43 -4.98 11.81 -16.52
C TYR A 43 -5.99 10.88 -17.20
N PHE A 44 -5.52 9.75 -17.76
CA PHE A 44 -6.33 8.90 -18.66
C PHE A 44 -7.03 9.71 -19.78
N GLY A 45 -6.34 10.71 -20.34
CA GLY A 45 -6.87 11.61 -21.37
C GLY A 45 -7.86 12.66 -20.87
N GLN A 46 -8.23 12.66 -19.59
CA GLN A 46 -9.09 13.67 -18.98
C GLN A 46 -8.28 14.81 -18.37
N LYS A 47 -8.82 16.03 -18.48
CA LYS A 47 -8.22 17.24 -17.93
C LYS A 47 -8.44 17.31 -16.42
N VAL A 48 -7.36 17.34 -15.64
CA VAL A 48 -7.40 17.57 -14.19
C VAL A 48 -6.86 18.97 -13.87
N PRO A 49 -7.71 19.91 -13.44
CA PRO A 49 -7.29 21.28 -13.16
C PRO A 49 -6.47 21.37 -11.87
N LEU A 50 -5.46 22.22 -11.90
CA LEU A 50 -4.50 22.48 -10.84
C LEU A 50 -4.46 23.98 -10.49
N LYS A 51 -4.06 24.29 -9.26
CA LYS A 51 -3.82 25.65 -8.78
C LYS A 51 -2.42 25.74 -8.18
N LEU A 52 -1.68 26.79 -8.53
CA LEU A 52 -0.36 27.06 -7.95
C LEU A 52 -0.51 27.64 -6.53
N ARG A 53 0.21 27.07 -5.57
CA ARG A 53 0.32 27.60 -4.21
C ARG A 53 1.43 28.65 -4.15
N GLN A 54 1.14 29.78 -3.49
CA GLN A 54 2.06 30.91 -3.34
C GLN A 54 2.67 31.00 -1.93
N ASP A 55 2.09 30.27 -1.00
CA ASP A 55 2.42 30.22 0.43
C ASP A 55 3.33 29.04 0.76
N VAL A 56 3.75 28.25 -0.23
CA VAL A 56 4.63 27.08 -0.04
C VAL A 56 5.45 26.79 -1.29
N ILE A 57 6.69 26.35 -1.11
CA ILE A 57 7.56 25.79 -2.16
C ILE A 57 8.18 24.48 -1.69
N VAL A 58 8.80 23.73 -2.59
CA VAL A 58 9.73 22.65 -2.21
C VAL A 58 11.15 23.02 -2.59
N ALA A 59 12.08 22.82 -1.67
CA ALA A 59 13.51 22.87 -1.94
C ALA A 59 14.02 21.44 -2.18
N GLU A 60 14.58 21.18 -3.36
CA GLU A 60 15.29 19.94 -3.71
C GLU A 60 16.78 20.13 -3.40
N GLY A 61 17.33 19.25 -2.56
CA GLY A 61 18.75 19.18 -2.24
C GLY A 61 19.55 18.38 -3.26
N LYS A 62 20.86 18.62 -3.31
CA LYS A 62 21.80 17.78 -4.07
C LYS A 62 21.80 16.36 -3.50
N ALA A 63 21.84 15.36 -4.38
CA ALA A 63 21.91 13.96 -3.96
C ALA A 63 23.22 13.70 -3.17
N PRO A 64 23.18 12.98 -2.04
CA PRO A 64 24.39 12.65 -1.29
C PRO A 64 25.32 11.76 -2.12
N THR A 65 26.63 11.97 -1.98
CA THR A 65 27.67 11.22 -2.70
C THR A 65 28.02 9.87 -2.05
N GLN A 66 27.49 9.57 -0.84
CA GLN A 66 27.71 8.29 -0.14
C GLN A 66 26.41 7.72 0.46
N LEU A 67 26.37 6.39 0.58
CA LEU A 67 25.23 5.54 0.96
C LEU A 67 24.86 5.56 2.45
N SER A 68 25.76 5.93 3.37
CA SER A 68 25.52 5.83 4.83
C SER A 68 25.91 7.10 5.58
N GLY A 69 25.02 7.61 6.44
CA GLY A 69 25.32 8.69 7.39
C GLY A 69 25.24 10.12 6.82
N SER A 70 24.69 10.32 5.61
CA SER A 70 24.43 11.66 5.08
C SER A 70 23.21 12.30 5.75
N GLU A 71 23.37 13.50 6.31
CA GLU A 71 22.27 14.29 6.89
C GLU A 71 21.17 14.55 5.83
N PRO A 72 19.87 14.28 6.14
CA PRO A 72 18.77 14.65 5.27
C PRO A 72 18.74 16.15 4.95
N TYR A 73 18.44 16.51 3.71
CA TYR A 73 18.53 17.90 3.24
C TYR A 73 17.66 18.88 4.04
N TYR A 74 16.49 18.45 4.50
CA TYR A 74 15.62 19.32 5.30
C TYR A 74 16.27 19.78 6.62
N ARG A 75 17.14 18.95 7.23
CA ARG A 75 17.88 19.30 8.45
C ARG A 75 19.00 20.29 8.14
N SER A 76 19.78 20.05 7.08
CA SER A 76 20.82 20.98 6.65
C SER A 76 20.24 22.34 6.26
N LEU A 77 19.11 22.35 5.53
CA LEU A 77 18.40 23.56 5.12
C LEU A 77 17.86 24.33 6.34
N ARG A 78 17.31 23.62 7.33
CA ARG A 78 16.85 24.24 8.60
C ARG A 78 18.00 24.91 9.34
N ARG A 79 19.17 24.27 9.43
CA ARG A 79 20.37 24.88 10.04
C ARG A 79 20.86 26.09 9.26
N HIS A 80 20.90 25.99 7.93
CA HIS A 80 21.29 27.09 7.03
C HIS A 80 20.41 28.33 7.26
N LEU A 81 19.09 28.17 7.29
CA LEU A 81 18.13 29.25 7.49
C LEU A 81 18.16 29.88 8.89
N ARG A 82 18.91 29.30 9.84
CA ARG A 82 19.10 29.81 11.21
C ARG A 82 20.39 30.60 11.40
N GLY A 83 21.30 30.61 10.43
CA GLY A 83 22.56 31.34 10.52
C GLY A 83 23.79 30.50 10.89
N GLY A 84 23.73 29.16 10.75
CA GLY A 84 24.91 28.28 10.75
C GLY A 84 25.40 27.79 12.13
N GLY A 85 25.35 26.49 12.36
CA GLY A 85 25.95 25.80 13.49
C GLY A 85 26.53 24.45 13.06
N THR A 86 27.51 23.93 13.81
CA THR A 86 28.15 22.62 13.60
C THR A 86 27.11 21.47 13.54
N LEU A 87 27.54 20.28 13.10
CA LEU A 87 26.70 19.07 12.90
C LEU A 87 25.83 18.67 14.11
N SER A 88 26.07 19.22 15.31
CA SER A 88 25.38 18.91 16.56
C SER A 88 24.23 19.85 16.94
N GLY A 89 23.79 20.76 16.06
CA GLY A 89 22.93 21.91 16.42
C GLY A 89 21.48 21.94 15.92
N ASP A 90 20.93 20.89 15.28
CA ASP A 90 19.49 20.87 14.91
C ASP A 90 18.64 20.39 16.10
N ASP A 91 18.07 21.32 16.87
CA ASP A 91 17.15 21.04 17.97
C ASP A 91 15.73 20.66 17.52
N GLY A 92 15.52 20.51 16.20
CA GLY A 92 14.23 20.14 15.62
C GLY A 92 13.24 21.29 15.45
N SER A 93 13.55 22.50 15.95
CA SER A 93 12.66 23.66 15.80
C SER A 93 12.83 24.32 14.42
N ASN A 94 11.78 24.95 13.89
CA ASN A 94 11.86 25.64 12.60
C ASN A 94 12.36 27.09 12.76
N PRO A 95 12.90 27.74 11.71
CA PRO A 95 13.19 29.18 11.75
C PRO A 95 11.89 30.00 11.97
N PRO A 96 11.96 31.19 12.58
CA PRO A 96 10.78 32.03 12.78
C PRO A 96 10.01 32.30 11.48
N GLY A 97 8.70 32.06 11.51
CA GLY A 97 7.81 32.29 10.36
C GLY A 97 7.90 31.27 9.22
N VAL A 98 8.80 30.28 9.32
CA VAL A 98 9.00 29.25 8.30
C VAL A 98 8.59 27.90 8.84
N GLN A 99 7.91 27.09 8.04
CA GLN A 99 7.70 25.68 8.34
C GLN A 99 8.50 24.83 7.35
N ILE A 100 9.36 23.95 7.85
CA ILE A 100 10.15 23.03 7.02
C ILE A 100 9.72 21.62 7.38
N ASP A 101 8.98 20.98 6.47
CA ASP A 101 8.54 19.59 6.61
C ASP A 101 9.34 18.70 5.64
N PRO A 102 9.78 17.52 6.07
CA PRO A 102 10.52 16.61 5.20
C PRO A 102 9.61 16.00 4.12
N ILE A 103 10.13 15.88 2.91
CA ILE A 103 9.58 15.05 1.82
C ILE A 103 10.69 14.07 1.41
N GLY A 104 10.82 12.97 2.15
CA GLY A 104 11.97 12.09 2.04
C GLY A 104 13.29 12.78 2.42
N ASN A 105 14.42 12.23 1.97
CA ASN A 105 15.75 12.73 2.35
C ASN A 105 16.24 13.91 1.49
N GLN A 106 15.70 14.07 0.27
CA GLN A 106 16.19 15.05 -0.70
C GLN A 106 15.32 16.30 -0.82
N TYR A 107 14.07 16.28 -0.35
CA TYR A 107 13.15 17.40 -0.56
C TYR A 107 12.65 17.95 0.78
N ALA A 108 12.52 19.27 0.85
CA ALA A 108 11.99 19.98 2.01
C ALA A 108 10.82 20.86 1.57
N LEU A 109 9.62 20.62 2.13
CA LEU A 109 8.47 21.49 1.96
C LEU A 109 8.64 22.72 2.84
N VAL A 110 8.67 23.91 2.23
CA VAL A 110 8.89 25.17 2.94
C VAL A 110 7.63 26.04 2.87
N GLY A 111 6.92 26.12 3.99
CA GLY A 111 5.70 26.91 4.15
C GLY A 111 5.94 28.32 4.71
N PHE A 112 5.15 29.28 4.23
CA PHE A 112 5.25 30.72 4.48
C PHE A 112 3.93 31.34 5.00
N ALA A 113 3.04 30.53 5.58
CA ALA A 113 1.67 30.92 5.92
C ALA A 113 1.57 32.11 6.89
N SER A 114 2.64 32.43 7.63
CA SER A 114 2.67 33.48 8.65
C SER A 114 3.64 34.63 8.34
N THR A 115 4.15 34.74 7.10
CA THR A 115 5.16 35.75 6.71
C THR A 115 4.58 36.83 5.80
N SER A 116 5.02 38.07 5.97
CA SER A 116 4.75 39.15 5.01
C SER A 116 5.44 38.87 3.65
N PRO A 117 4.99 39.49 2.53
CA PRO A 117 5.64 39.32 1.23
C PRO A 117 7.14 39.64 1.22
N ALA A 118 7.56 40.63 2.02
CA ALA A 118 8.97 41.00 2.17
C ALA A 118 9.77 39.92 2.90
N GLN A 119 9.24 39.40 4.01
CA GLN A 119 9.86 38.29 4.75
C GLN A 119 9.95 37.03 3.89
N ARG A 120 8.88 36.69 3.17
CA ARG A 120 8.87 35.55 2.24
C ARG A 120 9.98 35.68 1.19
N SER A 121 10.13 36.87 0.60
CA SER A 121 11.17 37.15 -0.39
C SER A 121 12.58 37.00 0.20
N GLN A 122 12.79 37.43 1.44
CA GLN A 122 14.07 37.27 2.14
C GLN A 122 14.39 35.79 2.42
N ILE A 123 13.41 35.02 2.89
CA ILE A 123 13.57 33.58 3.15
C ILE A 123 13.85 32.84 1.85
N GLN A 124 13.12 33.14 0.77
CA GLN A 124 13.37 32.55 -0.54
C GLN A 124 14.78 32.85 -1.05
N LYS A 125 15.30 34.07 -0.87
CA LYS A 125 16.71 34.39 -1.17
C LYS A 125 17.69 33.58 -0.33
N ALA A 126 17.40 33.39 0.96
CA ALA A 126 18.24 32.57 1.84
C ALA A 126 18.27 31.10 1.41
N ILE A 127 17.13 30.53 1.00
CA ILE A 127 17.05 29.18 0.42
C ILE A 127 17.89 29.09 -0.86
N GLN A 128 17.77 30.07 -1.77
CA GLN A 128 18.56 30.10 -3.01
C GLN A 128 20.07 30.23 -2.77
N ALA A 129 20.47 30.74 -1.61
CA ALA A 129 21.88 30.83 -1.20
C ALA A 129 22.40 29.56 -0.49
N ASP A 130 21.56 28.54 -0.26
CA ASP A 130 22.00 27.28 0.34
C ASP A 130 22.93 26.54 -0.65
N PRO A 131 24.19 26.24 -0.26
CA PRO A 131 25.14 25.53 -1.14
C PRO A 131 24.70 24.11 -1.51
N ASN A 132 23.79 23.51 -0.74
CA ASN A 132 23.24 22.17 -0.97
C ASN A 132 21.93 22.19 -1.77
N LEU A 133 21.37 23.37 -2.08
CA LEU A 133 20.20 23.46 -2.96
C LEU A 133 20.55 23.01 -4.38
N LYS A 134 19.69 22.18 -4.95
CA LYS A 134 19.69 21.82 -6.37
C LYS A 134 18.64 22.61 -7.15
N ALA A 135 17.42 22.72 -6.64
CA ALA A 135 16.35 23.48 -7.28
C ALA A 135 15.23 23.85 -6.30
N THR A 136 14.44 24.87 -6.63
CA THR A 136 13.14 25.12 -5.99
C THR A 136 12.01 24.69 -6.92
N LEU A 137 11.09 23.89 -6.42
CA LEU A 137 10.00 23.28 -7.18
C LEU A 137 8.64 23.90 -6.81
N PRO A 138 7.76 24.13 -7.80
CA PRO A 138 6.41 24.63 -7.55
C PRO A 138 5.53 23.57 -6.86
N VAL A 139 4.64 24.07 -6.00
CA VAL A 139 3.62 23.27 -5.31
C VAL A 139 2.25 23.62 -5.87
N LEU A 140 1.52 22.59 -6.27
CA LEU A 140 0.20 22.66 -6.87
C LEU A 140 -0.82 21.98 -5.94
N THR A 141 -2.09 22.37 -6.08
CA THR A 141 -3.25 21.70 -5.50
C THR A 141 -4.23 21.36 -6.61
N ARG A 142 -5.15 20.42 -6.37
CA ARG A 142 -6.30 20.23 -7.28
C ARG A 142 -7.43 21.16 -6.88
N SER A 143 -8.22 21.62 -7.86
CA SER A 143 -9.33 22.54 -7.59
C SER A 143 -10.41 21.94 -6.68
N ASP A 144 -10.63 20.63 -6.76
CA ASP A 144 -11.54 19.87 -5.89
C ASP A 144 -10.90 19.51 -4.53
N ARG A 145 -9.57 19.68 -4.39
CA ARG A 145 -8.78 19.28 -3.21
C ARG A 145 -7.68 20.29 -2.90
N PRO A 146 -8.05 21.44 -2.33
CA PRO A 146 -7.10 22.51 -2.02
C PRO A 146 -6.06 22.15 -0.94
N SER A 147 -6.27 21.05 -0.21
CA SER A 147 -5.33 20.52 0.78
C SER A 147 -4.24 19.61 0.22
N ASP A 148 -4.36 19.12 -1.03
CA ASP A 148 -3.37 18.24 -1.64
C ASP A 148 -2.06 19.00 -1.91
N VAL A 149 -0.92 18.47 -1.49
CA VAL A 149 0.40 19.03 -1.84
C VAL A 149 0.97 18.22 -3.00
N ILE A 150 0.89 18.77 -4.20
CA ILE A 150 1.41 18.18 -5.44
C ILE A 150 2.65 18.96 -5.85
N VAL A 151 3.83 18.39 -5.65
CA VAL A 151 5.08 19.00 -6.10
C VAL A 151 5.27 18.63 -7.56
N LEU A 152 5.56 19.62 -8.40
CA LEU A 152 5.83 19.43 -9.82
C LEU A 152 7.34 19.55 -10.08
N PRO A 153 8.07 18.42 -10.18
CA PRO A 153 9.45 18.46 -10.62
C PRO A 153 9.55 18.72 -12.13
N ASN A 154 10.71 19.18 -12.58
CA ASN A 154 11.03 19.36 -14.00
C ASN A 154 11.31 18.03 -14.73
N ARG A 155 10.47 17.02 -14.48
CA ARG A 155 10.60 15.66 -15.01
C ARG A 155 9.24 15.20 -15.54
N ILE A 156 9.26 14.50 -16.67
CA ILE A 156 8.09 13.90 -17.30
C ILE A 156 8.35 12.41 -17.42
N ILE A 157 7.39 11.60 -16.97
CA ILE A 157 7.35 10.17 -17.28
C ILE A 157 6.62 10.04 -18.62
N VAL A 158 7.29 9.43 -19.60
CA VAL A 158 6.70 9.11 -20.91
C VAL A 158 6.81 7.61 -21.16
N SER A 159 5.66 7.02 -21.47
CA SER A 159 5.53 5.62 -21.90
C SER A 159 5.18 5.58 -23.38
N PHE A 160 5.73 4.62 -24.11
CA PHE A 160 5.48 4.37 -25.52
C PHE A 160 4.68 3.08 -25.72
N LYS A 161 3.91 3.02 -26.80
CA LYS A 161 3.11 1.85 -27.16
C LYS A 161 4.01 0.66 -27.48
N PRO A 162 3.55 -0.59 -27.24
CA PRO A 162 4.28 -1.78 -27.67
C PRO A 162 4.61 -1.72 -29.18
N GLY A 163 5.84 -2.09 -29.55
CA GLY A 163 6.30 -2.14 -30.94
C GLY A 163 6.96 -0.86 -31.48
N VAL A 164 6.95 0.25 -30.73
CA VAL A 164 7.74 1.44 -31.09
C VAL A 164 9.24 1.16 -30.86
N SER A 165 10.06 1.34 -31.90
CA SER A 165 11.50 1.05 -31.83
C SER A 165 12.25 2.07 -30.96
N ALA A 166 13.36 1.67 -30.33
CA ALA A 166 14.20 2.57 -29.54
C ALA A 166 14.72 3.77 -30.35
N ALA A 167 15.03 3.58 -31.63
CA ALA A 167 15.44 4.65 -32.53
C ALA A 167 14.32 5.67 -32.75
N SER A 168 13.10 5.19 -33.02
CA SER A 168 11.91 6.05 -33.17
C SER A 168 11.57 6.80 -31.89
N ILE A 169 11.76 6.17 -30.72
CA ILE A 169 11.60 6.82 -29.41
C ILE A 169 12.59 7.98 -29.26
N GLN A 170 13.88 7.73 -29.50
CA GLN A 170 14.90 8.76 -29.39
C GLN A 170 14.66 9.94 -30.35
N GLU A 171 14.29 9.65 -31.59
CA GLU A 171 13.94 10.68 -32.58
C GLU A 171 12.73 11.49 -32.14
N THR A 172 11.68 10.81 -31.65
CA THR A 172 10.47 11.46 -31.13
C THR A 172 10.82 12.40 -29.98
N LEU A 173 11.54 11.93 -28.96
CA LEU A 173 11.92 12.74 -27.80
C LEU A 173 12.79 13.94 -28.21
N LYS A 174 13.79 13.72 -29.07
CA LYS A 174 14.65 14.79 -29.59
C LYS A 174 13.84 15.85 -30.34
N SER A 175 12.90 15.45 -31.18
CA SER A 175 12.02 16.37 -31.93
C SER A 175 11.14 17.23 -31.03
N GLN A 176 10.84 16.76 -29.82
CA GLN A 176 10.03 17.47 -28.82
C GLN A 176 10.87 18.31 -27.84
N ASN A 177 12.17 18.49 -28.10
CA ASN A 177 13.11 19.18 -27.19
C ASN A 177 13.18 18.51 -25.80
N LEU A 178 13.18 17.18 -25.78
CA LEU A 178 13.26 16.37 -24.57
C LEU A 178 14.60 15.64 -24.52
N GLU A 179 15.28 15.79 -23.38
CA GLU A 179 16.47 15.02 -23.02
C GLU A 179 16.05 13.81 -22.18
N ILE A 180 16.59 12.64 -22.52
CA ILE A 180 16.42 11.45 -21.69
C ILE A 180 17.27 11.63 -20.43
N ILE A 181 16.61 11.74 -19.27
CA ILE A 181 17.29 11.67 -17.97
C ILE A 181 17.68 10.22 -17.69
N SER A 182 16.71 9.33 -17.86
CA SER A 182 16.91 7.89 -17.66
C SER A 182 15.87 7.09 -18.44
N LYS A 183 16.25 5.87 -18.81
CA LYS A 183 15.31 4.83 -19.18
C LYS A 183 14.88 4.12 -17.90
N GLU A 184 13.58 3.94 -17.69
CA GLU A 184 13.14 3.25 -16.48
C GLU A 184 13.53 1.78 -16.52
N PRO A 185 14.05 1.23 -15.41
CA PRO A 185 14.40 -0.16 -15.36
C PRO A 185 13.24 -1.12 -15.60
N PHE A 186 13.58 -2.32 -16.07
CA PHE A 186 12.64 -3.46 -16.28
C PHE A 186 11.55 -3.21 -17.32
N THR A 187 11.65 -2.14 -18.10
CA THR A 187 10.75 -1.85 -19.21
C THR A 187 11.50 -1.18 -20.36
N ASP A 188 11.08 -1.48 -21.59
CA ASP A 188 11.69 -0.91 -22.80
C ASP A 188 10.99 0.34 -23.30
N SER A 189 9.79 0.59 -22.80
CA SER A 189 8.87 1.58 -23.33
C SER A 189 8.76 2.84 -22.47
N LEU A 190 9.43 2.93 -21.32
CA LEU A 190 9.20 4.01 -20.37
C LEU A 190 10.48 4.77 -20.03
N TYR A 191 10.41 6.09 -20.10
CA TYR A 191 11.54 7.00 -19.97
C TYR A 191 11.18 8.14 -19.04
N VAL A 192 12.14 8.59 -18.24
CA VAL A 192 12.08 9.87 -17.54
C VAL A 192 12.83 10.86 -18.39
N VAL A 193 12.13 11.92 -18.77
CA VAL A 193 12.66 12.94 -19.67
C VAL A 193 12.54 14.33 -19.04
N ARG A 194 13.38 15.24 -19.49
CA ARG A 194 13.36 16.66 -19.10
C ARG A 194 13.26 17.50 -20.36
N SER A 195 12.45 18.55 -20.29
CA SER A 195 12.43 19.55 -21.37
C SER A 195 13.66 20.45 -21.27
N SER A 196 14.33 20.68 -22.40
CA SER A 196 15.42 21.66 -22.49
C SER A 196 14.91 23.11 -22.62
N VAL A 197 13.60 23.29 -22.87
CA VAL A 197 12.97 24.60 -23.15
C VAL A 197 11.86 24.98 -22.17
N ALA A 198 11.39 24.05 -21.33
CA ALA A 198 10.32 24.28 -20.37
C ALA A 198 10.72 23.85 -18.95
N SER A 199 10.34 24.65 -17.96
CA SER A 199 10.53 24.37 -16.53
C SER A 199 9.38 24.94 -15.69
N GLY A 200 9.31 24.56 -14.42
CA GLY A 200 8.24 24.92 -13.52
C GLY A 200 6.88 24.44 -14.03
N THR A 201 5.87 25.29 -13.95
CA THR A 201 4.50 24.96 -14.40
C THR A 201 4.39 24.74 -15.92
N ALA A 202 5.33 25.24 -16.73
CA ALA A 202 5.31 25.05 -18.17
C ALA A 202 5.48 23.57 -18.59
N VAL A 203 6.08 22.75 -17.72
CA VAL A 203 6.27 21.30 -17.93
C VAL A 203 4.93 20.56 -18.07
N LEU A 204 3.86 21.08 -17.46
CA LEU A 204 2.50 20.54 -17.63
C LEU A 204 2.09 20.53 -19.11
N ASN A 205 2.32 21.63 -19.82
CA ASN A 205 1.98 21.75 -21.23
C ASN A 205 2.81 20.80 -22.09
N THR A 206 4.11 20.66 -21.80
CA THR A 206 4.99 19.70 -22.47
C THR A 206 4.49 18.27 -22.29
N ALA A 207 4.14 17.86 -21.07
CA ALA A 207 3.60 16.52 -20.82
C ALA A 207 2.25 16.29 -21.53
N ASN A 208 1.36 17.28 -21.49
CA ASN A 208 0.06 17.20 -22.15
C ASN A 208 0.21 17.06 -23.68
N GLN A 209 1.12 17.82 -24.30
CA GLN A 209 1.41 17.71 -25.74
C GLN A 209 2.04 16.37 -26.08
N LEU A 210 3.01 15.91 -25.29
CA LEU A 210 3.68 14.64 -25.48
C LEU A 210 2.69 13.47 -25.46
N SER A 211 1.65 13.52 -24.61
CA SER A 211 0.61 12.48 -24.53
C SER A 211 -0.20 12.30 -25.84
N GLN A 212 -0.16 13.30 -26.74
CA GLN A 212 -0.86 13.28 -28.02
C GLN A 212 0.04 12.85 -29.18
N VAL A 213 1.34 12.64 -28.94
CA VAL A 213 2.31 12.27 -29.98
C VAL A 213 2.09 10.82 -30.43
N PRO A 214 2.03 10.52 -31.75
CA PRO A 214 1.92 9.15 -32.23
C PRO A 214 3.00 8.23 -31.67
N GLY A 215 2.59 7.06 -31.17
CA GLY A 215 3.50 6.10 -30.54
C GLY A 215 3.70 6.30 -29.04
N VAL A 216 3.37 7.48 -28.48
CA VAL A 216 3.27 7.66 -27.03
C VAL A 216 1.99 6.97 -26.53
N ASP A 217 2.13 6.20 -25.45
CA ASP A 217 1.03 5.57 -24.72
C ASP A 217 0.44 6.54 -23.69
N TYR A 218 1.30 7.11 -22.85
CA TYR A 218 0.95 8.23 -21.99
C TYR A 218 2.17 9.07 -21.67
N ALA A 219 1.94 10.34 -21.33
CA ALA A 219 2.95 11.21 -20.76
C ALA A 219 2.34 11.99 -19.59
N THR A 220 3.04 12.02 -18.47
CA THR A 220 2.58 12.72 -17.27
C THR A 220 3.76 13.33 -16.54
N PRO A 221 3.60 14.51 -15.92
CA PRO A 221 4.62 15.02 -15.01
C PRO A 221 4.89 13.99 -13.90
N ASP A 222 6.16 13.88 -13.49
CA ASP A 222 6.58 12.97 -12.42
C ASP A 222 6.25 13.55 -11.04
N PHE A 223 4.95 13.78 -10.76
CA PHE A 223 4.52 14.47 -9.54
C PHE A 223 5.01 13.78 -8.27
N ILE A 224 5.60 14.54 -7.35
CA ILE A 224 5.82 14.09 -5.98
C ILE A 224 4.58 14.49 -5.19
N GLN A 225 3.74 13.51 -4.85
CA GLN A 225 2.59 13.74 -3.99
C GLN A 225 3.01 13.58 -2.53
N VAL A 226 2.79 14.62 -1.74
CA VAL A 226 2.95 14.53 -0.29
C VAL A 226 1.58 14.18 0.27
N PRO A 227 1.40 13.02 0.91
CA PRO A 227 0.15 12.76 1.61
C PRO A 227 -0.09 13.89 2.61
N ALA A 228 -1.29 14.49 2.60
CA ALA A 228 -1.66 15.47 3.60
C ALA A 228 -1.40 14.88 4.99
N THR A 229 -0.52 15.54 5.75
CA THR A 229 -0.04 15.04 7.03
C THR A 229 -1.20 14.79 8.00
N VAL A 230 -1.08 13.66 8.70
CA VAL A 230 -2.02 13.04 9.65
C VAL A 230 -3.24 12.39 8.98
N PRO A 231 -3.19 11.06 8.77
CA PRO A 231 -4.33 10.27 8.35
C PRO A 231 -5.52 10.48 9.28
N SER A 232 -6.65 10.85 8.69
CA SER A 232 -7.94 10.91 9.39
C SER A 232 -8.41 9.54 9.91
N SER A 233 -7.75 8.44 9.51
CA SER A 233 -7.97 7.09 10.05
C SER A 233 -7.50 6.92 11.50
N LEU A 234 -6.64 7.81 12.02
CA LEU A 234 -6.29 7.88 13.44
C LEU A 234 -7.29 8.69 14.28
N LEU A 235 -8.27 9.36 13.66
CA LEU A 235 -9.11 10.34 14.35
C LEU A 235 -10.12 9.74 15.34
N ASN A 236 -10.46 8.45 15.22
CA ASN A 236 -11.61 7.87 15.93
C ASN A 236 -11.34 6.65 16.82
N LYS A 237 -10.08 6.26 17.08
CA LYS A 237 -9.80 5.13 17.98
C LYS A 237 -9.29 5.63 19.33
N THR A 238 -10.23 5.86 20.25
CA THR A 238 -9.97 6.08 21.67
C THR A 238 -9.66 4.72 22.29
N LEU A 239 -8.41 4.47 22.67
CA LEU A 239 -8.06 3.33 23.53
C LEU A 239 -7.64 3.91 24.87
N ASP A 240 -8.41 3.56 25.90
CA ASP A 240 -8.17 3.92 27.30
C ASP A 240 -6.91 3.18 27.81
N SER A 241 -5.96 3.94 28.34
CA SER A 241 -4.59 3.49 28.65
C SER A 241 -4.45 2.78 30.02
N LYS A 242 -5.54 2.23 30.59
CA LYS A 242 -5.54 1.75 31.98
C LYS A 242 -5.46 0.24 32.20
N ARG A 243 -5.36 -0.60 31.17
CA ARG A 243 -5.64 -2.05 31.31
C ARG A 243 -4.63 -2.89 30.49
N SER A 244 -4.27 -4.10 30.97
CA SER A 244 -3.61 -5.23 30.23
C SER A 244 -2.23 -5.80 30.70
N ASN A 245 -2.01 -6.10 31.99
CA ASN A 245 -0.76 -6.77 32.45
C ASN A 245 -0.80 -8.33 32.41
N LYS A 246 -1.93 -8.96 32.09
CA LYS A 246 -2.18 -10.38 32.43
C LYS A 246 -1.83 -11.42 31.32
N LEU A 247 -1.72 -11.02 30.04
CA LEU A 247 -1.34 -11.92 28.93
C LEU A 247 0.13 -12.35 28.97
N LEU A 248 1.01 -11.40 29.27
CA LEU A 248 2.47 -11.61 29.34
C LEU A 248 2.80 -12.65 30.41
N ASP A 249 2.15 -12.53 31.57
CA ASP A 249 2.25 -13.50 32.65
C ASP A 249 1.81 -14.90 32.25
N ILE A 250 0.82 -15.04 31.36
CA ILE A 250 0.37 -16.35 30.86
C ILE A 250 1.42 -16.91 29.89
N LEU A 251 1.88 -16.13 28.92
CA LEU A 251 2.89 -16.55 27.94
C LEU A 251 4.22 -16.94 28.58
N GLU A 252 4.63 -16.25 29.64
CA GLU A 252 5.84 -16.56 30.41
C GLU A 252 5.71 -17.83 31.27
N LYS A 253 4.47 -18.22 31.59
CA LYS A 253 4.16 -19.43 32.37
C LYS A 253 3.86 -20.65 31.50
N LEU A 254 3.82 -20.51 30.16
CA LEU A 254 3.55 -21.66 29.30
C LEU A 254 4.76 -22.62 29.28
N PRO A 255 4.56 -23.93 29.55
CA PRO A 255 5.66 -24.90 29.64
C PRO A 255 6.38 -25.13 28.30
N SER A 256 7.72 -25.08 28.30
CA SER A 256 8.58 -25.29 27.11
C SER A 256 8.50 -26.68 26.47
N ASP A 257 7.93 -27.66 27.18
CA ASP A 257 7.90 -29.08 26.85
C ASP A 257 6.61 -29.54 26.13
N GLN A 258 5.61 -28.66 25.99
CA GLN A 258 4.37 -28.97 25.23
C GLN A 258 4.44 -28.60 23.74
N TYR A 259 5.57 -28.11 23.26
CA TYR A 259 5.72 -27.56 21.91
C TYR A 259 6.28 -28.57 20.91
N SER A 260 5.56 -28.73 19.81
CA SER A 260 6.02 -29.49 18.64
C SER A 260 6.24 -28.53 17.47
N PRO A 261 7.23 -28.76 16.59
CA PRO A 261 7.36 -28.05 15.30
C PRO A 261 6.07 -28.10 14.45
N THR A 262 5.18 -29.05 14.71
CA THR A 262 3.89 -29.22 14.02
C THR A 262 2.72 -28.48 14.66
N SER A 263 2.89 -27.87 15.84
CA SER A 263 1.86 -27.09 16.53
C SER A 263 2.52 -25.98 17.36
N PRO A 264 2.87 -24.85 16.74
CA PRO A 264 3.59 -23.79 17.42
C PRO A 264 2.80 -23.17 18.56
N ALA A 265 3.53 -22.68 19.57
CA ALA A 265 2.99 -22.15 20.82
C ALA A 265 1.88 -21.10 20.62
N LEU A 266 1.99 -20.27 19.58
CA LEU A 266 1.10 -19.12 19.34
C LEU A 266 -0.05 -19.43 18.38
N LEU A 267 -0.12 -20.63 17.79
CA LEU A 267 -1.18 -20.98 16.83
C LEU A 267 -2.61 -20.80 17.37
N PRO A 268 -2.93 -21.08 18.65
CA PRO A 268 -4.26 -20.82 19.20
C PRO A 268 -4.70 -19.35 19.19
N LEU A 269 -3.76 -18.39 19.07
CA LEU A 269 -4.04 -16.96 18.98
C LEU A 269 -4.33 -16.51 17.54
N LEU A 270 -3.95 -17.32 16.54
CA LEU A 270 -4.09 -17.03 15.11
C LEU A 270 -5.48 -17.40 14.60
N TRP A 271 -6.52 -16.76 15.15
CA TRP A 271 -7.91 -17.07 14.78
C TRP A 271 -8.20 -16.86 13.30
N ASN A 272 -7.45 -15.97 12.62
CA ASN A 272 -7.56 -15.75 11.18
C ASN A 272 -7.18 -17.01 10.38
N LEU A 273 -6.35 -17.89 10.94
CA LEU A 273 -5.94 -19.17 10.35
C LEU A 273 -6.87 -20.31 10.78
N ASP A 274 -7.22 -20.35 12.07
CA ASP A 274 -8.15 -21.31 12.69
C ASP A 274 -8.80 -20.67 13.95
N SER A 275 -10.08 -20.30 13.86
CA SER A 275 -10.83 -19.70 14.96
C SER A 275 -11.43 -20.74 15.92
N THR A 276 -11.24 -22.04 15.65
CA THR A 276 -11.78 -23.13 16.48
C THR A 276 -11.34 -23.04 17.94
N PRO A 277 -10.04 -22.88 18.28
CA PRO A 277 -9.59 -22.79 19.67
C PRO A 277 -10.21 -21.61 20.39
N LEU A 278 -10.29 -20.46 19.71
CA LEU A 278 -10.86 -19.24 20.27
C LEU A 278 -12.36 -19.38 20.55
N HIS A 279 -13.14 -19.90 19.61
CA HIS A 279 -14.57 -20.14 19.85
C HIS A 279 -14.85 -21.15 20.96
N GLN A 280 -13.95 -22.12 21.18
CA GLN A 280 -14.06 -23.04 22.31
C GLN A 280 -13.78 -22.36 23.65
N CYS A 281 -12.75 -21.51 23.68
CA CYS A 281 -12.34 -20.79 24.88
C CYS A 281 -13.40 -19.73 25.28
N LEU A 282 -13.99 -19.01 24.33
CA LEU A 282 -15.06 -18.03 24.56
C LEU A 282 -16.36 -18.60 25.12
N LYS A 283 -16.56 -19.94 25.10
CA LYS A 283 -17.76 -20.60 25.65
C LYS A 283 -17.61 -21.00 27.12
N GLN A 284 -16.43 -20.86 27.71
CA GLN A 284 -16.20 -21.21 29.12
C GLN A 284 -16.56 -20.00 30.01
N PRO A 285 -17.27 -20.20 31.14
CA PRO A 285 -17.51 -19.12 32.10
C PRO A 285 -16.16 -18.56 32.56
N ALA A 286 -15.99 -17.23 32.48
CA ALA A 286 -14.75 -16.50 32.72
C ALA A 286 -14.01 -17.04 33.96
N GLU A 287 -12.71 -17.33 33.88
CA GLU A 287 -11.74 -16.30 34.30
C GLU A 287 -10.29 -16.46 33.78
N THR A 288 -9.94 -17.45 32.94
CA THR A 288 -8.55 -17.54 32.41
C THR A 288 -8.45 -18.01 30.95
N TRP A 289 -7.76 -17.22 30.11
CA TRP A 289 -7.41 -17.52 28.72
C TRP A 289 -6.49 -18.73 28.53
N GLU A 290 -6.12 -19.39 29.62
CA GLU A 290 -5.45 -20.68 29.64
C GLU A 290 -6.19 -21.74 28.80
N CYS A 291 -7.50 -21.59 28.58
CA CYS A 291 -8.25 -22.50 27.71
C CYS A 291 -7.77 -22.54 26.25
N LEU A 292 -7.13 -21.48 25.74
CA LEU A 292 -6.51 -21.49 24.40
C LEU A 292 -5.35 -22.49 24.31
N PHE A 293 -4.72 -22.80 25.44
CA PHE A 293 -3.49 -23.60 25.50
C PHE A 293 -3.71 -24.97 26.17
N LYS A 294 -4.92 -25.30 26.61
CA LYS A 294 -5.29 -26.62 27.17
C LYS A 294 -5.68 -27.61 26.06
N LYS A 295 -5.35 -28.90 26.21
CA LYS A 295 -5.76 -29.95 25.26
C LYS A 295 -7.30 -30.01 25.16
N PRO A 296 -7.89 -30.05 23.95
CA PRO A 296 -9.34 -30.07 23.79
C PRO A 296 -9.94 -31.35 24.38
N ALA A 297 -11.05 -31.20 25.11
CA ALA A 297 -11.83 -32.34 25.59
C ALA A 297 -12.37 -33.14 24.38
N THR A 298 -12.24 -34.46 24.44
CA THR A 298 -12.44 -35.46 23.37
C THR A 298 -13.87 -35.62 22.83
N LYS A 299 -14.79 -34.68 23.06
CA LYS A 299 -16.15 -34.75 22.51
C LYS A 299 -16.26 -33.96 21.21
N GLN A 300 -16.79 -34.60 20.17
CA GLN A 300 -17.22 -33.95 18.94
C GLN A 300 -18.25 -32.88 19.31
N LEU A 301 -17.85 -31.62 19.17
CA LEU A 301 -18.64 -30.46 19.54
C LEU A 301 -19.35 -29.88 18.31
N PRO A 302 -20.54 -29.27 18.47
CA PRO A 302 -21.30 -28.71 17.35
C PRO A 302 -20.49 -27.67 16.58
N THR A 303 -20.62 -27.70 15.25
CA THR A 303 -19.95 -26.82 14.28
C THR A 303 -20.29 -25.35 14.54
N ALA A 304 -19.53 -24.69 15.41
CA ALA A 304 -19.62 -23.24 15.56
C ALA A 304 -19.29 -22.57 14.22
N LYS A 305 -20.00 -21.48 13.88
CA LYS A 305 -19.75 -20.68 12.68
C LYS A 305 -18.31 -20.11 12.75
N ARG A 306 -17.43 -20.54 11.85
CA ARG A 306 -15.99 -20.19 11.84
C ARG A 306 -15.71 -19.11 10.81
N ALA A 307 -15.27 -17.92 11.24
CA ALA A 307 -14.94 -16.81 10.35
C ALA A 307 -13.46 -16.80 9.89
N ASP A 308 -12.78 -17.95 9.88
CA ASP A 308 -11.38 -18.11 9.48
C ASP A 308 -11.21 -18.66 8.06
N ILE A 309 -9.96 -18.73 7.58
CA ILE A 309 -9.63 -19.20 6.23
C ILE A 309 -9.40 -20.71 6.11
N ARG A 310 -9.52 -21.48 7.20
CA ARG A 310 -9.24 -22.93 7.26
C ARG A 310 -7.82 -23.31 6.85
N ALA A 311 -6.82 -22.55 7.32
CA ALA A 311 -5.42 -22.79 6.95
C ALA A 311 -4.90 -24.14 7.49
N ARG A 312 -5.30 -24.53 8.71
CA ARG A 312 -4.88 -25.81 9.31
C ARG A 312 -5.37 -27.01 8.52
N GLU A 313 -6.60 -26.96 8.02
CA GLU A 313 -7.15 -27.99 7.15
C GLU A 313 -6.40 -28.03 5.81
N ALA A 314 -6.10 -26.87 5.21
CA ALA A 314 -5.30 -26.79 4.00
C ALA A 314 -3.89 -27.39 4.19
N TRP A 315 -3.21 -27.14 5.30
CA TRP A 315 -1.89 -27.71 5.59
C TRP A 315 -1.87 -29.22 5.77
N LYS A 316 -3.01 -29.85 6.11
CA LYS A 316 -3.11 -31.31 6.21
C LYS A 316 -3.15 -31.97 4.82
N ILE A 317 -3.61 -31.24 3.80
CA ILE A 317 -3.77 -31.74 2.43
C ILE A 317 -2.73 -31.16 1.45
N SER A 318 -2.02 -30.10 1.85
CA SER A 318 -0.90 -29.52 1.12
C SER A 318 0.42 -30.12 1.59
N GLU A 319 1.09 -30.85 0.70
CA GLU A 319 2.40 -31.46 0.97
C GLU A 319 3.51 -30.41 1.03
N THR A 320 3.32 -29.32 0.29
CA THR A 320 4.34 -28.29 0.10
C THR A 320 4.22 -27.16 1.13
N LYS A 321 3.01 -26.86 1.62
CA LYS A 321 2.66 -25.69 2.44
C LYS A 321 3.20 -24.37 1.89
N GLY A 322 3.20 -24.21 0.56
CA GLY A 322 3.70 -23.03 -0.14
C GLY A 322 5.13 -23.13 -0.68
N ARG A 323 5.82 -24.27 -0.46
CA ARG A 323 7.20 -24.47 -0.95
C ARG A 323 7.30 -24.29 -2.46
N GLY A 324 8.34 -23.60 -2.91
CA GLY A 324 8.60 -23.36 -4.33
C GLY A 324 7.76 -22.22 -4.93
N VAL A 325 7.09 -21.42 -4.09
CA VAL A 325 6.40 -20.19 -4.48
C VAL A 325 7.12 -19.00 -3.90
N VAL A 326 7.32 -17.96 -4.72
CA VAL A 326 7.89 -16.68 -4.28
C VAL A 326 6.79 -15.61 -4.26
N VAL A 327 6.54 -15.02 -3.10
CA VAL A 327 5.61 -13.91 -2.92
C VAL A 327 6.40 -12.62 -2.73
N ALA A 328 6.30 -11.71 -3.69
CA ALA A 328 6.83 -10.36 -3.57
C ALA A 328 5.91 -9.52 -2.69
N VAL A 329 6.48 -8.94 -1.63
CA VAL A 329 5.77 -8.03 -0.72
C VAL A 329 6.29 -6.62 -1.01
N VAL A 330 5.47 -5.84 -1.71
CA VAL A 330 5.76 -4.45 -2.08
C VAL A 330 5.11 -3.56 -1.03
N ASP A 331 5.91 -3.09 -0.06
CA ASP A 331 5.41 -2.49 1.18
C ASP A 331 6.47 -1.57 1.85
N SER A 332 6.37 -1.31 3.16
CA SER A 332 7.43 -0.74 3.98
C SER A 332 8.47 -1.80 4.39
N LEU A 333 9.28 -1.52 5.41
CA LEU A 333 10.38 -2.37 5.81
C LEU A 333 9.91 -3.77 6.22
N ILE A 334 10.61 -4.79 5.70
CA ILE A 334 10.51 -6.17 6.14
C ILE A 334 11.77 -6.49 6.92
N GLN A 335 11.64 -6.73 8.22
CA GLN A 335 12.77 -7.02 9.09
C GLN A 335 13.39 -8.38 8.72
N SER A 336 14.59 -8.34 8.15
CA SER A 336 15.23 -9.51 7.54
C SER A 336 15.78 -10.51 8.56
N ASP A 337 16.08 -10.06 9.76
CA ASP A 337 16.57 -10.89 10.88
C ASP A 337 15.44 -11.37 11.82
N HIS A 338 14.17 -11.14 11.45
CA HIS A 338 13.06 -11.60 12.29
C HIS A 338 13.05 -13.13 12.40
N PRO A 339 12.99 -13.71 13.61
CA PRO A 339 13.19 -15.15 13.82
C PRO A 339 12.20 -16.03 13.04
N ASP A 340 10.96 -15.57 12.89
CA ASP A 340 9.94 -16.28 12.11
C ASP A 340 9.89 -15.90 10.61
N LEU A 341 10.69 -14.95 10.11
CA LEU A 341 10.71 -14.55 8.69
C LEU A 341 12.03 -14.85 8.00
N ALA A 342 13.17 -14.71 8.70
CA ALA A 342 14.51 -14.91 8.17
C ALA A 342 14.67 -16.25 7.40
N PRO A 343 14.11 -17.38 7.85
CA PRO A 343 14.18 -18.64 7.11
C PRO A 343 13.50 -18.60 5.74
N ASN A 344 12.54 -17.69 5.57
CA ASN A 344 11.66 -17.59 4.40
C ASN A 344 11.95 -16.41 3.48
N LEU A 345 13.02 -15.65 3.71
CA LEU A 345 13.42 -14.63 2.74
C LEU A 345 13.94 -15.28 1.46
N HIS A 346 13.49 -14.74 0.32
CA HIS A 346 13.96 -15.11 -1.00
C HIS A 346 15.34 -14.50 -1.24
N ARG A 347 16.27 -15.32 -1.72
CA ARG A 347 17.56 -14.84 -2.19
C ARG A 347 17.53 -14.63 -3.69
N VAL A 348 17.88 -13.44 -4.14
CA VAL A 348 17.99 -13.12 -5.56
C VAL A 348 19.30 -13.70 -6.09
N THR A 349 19.21 -14.70 -6.97
CA THR A 349 20.41 -15.36 -7.55
C THR A 349 20.82 -14.84 -8.91
N ASN A 350 19.92 -14.13 -9.61
CA ASN A 350 20.12 -13.71 -11.00
C ASN A 350 20.28 -12.18 -11.12
N SER A 351 20.95 -11.55 -10.16
CA SER A 351 21.14 -10.09 -10.20
C SER A 351 22.37 -9.68 -10.99
N GLN A 352 22.22 -8.61 -11.77
CA GLN A 352 23.33 -7.86 -12.36
C GLN A 352 23.88 -6.80 -11.39
N CYS A 353 23.24 -6.62 -10.23
CA CYS A 353 23.63 -5.67 -9.17
C CYS A 353 24.37 -6.42 -8.05
N PRO A 354 25.66 -6.14 -7.78
CA PRO A 354 26.50 -6.92 -6.85
C PRO A 354 26.04 -7.03 -5.40
N LYS A 355 25.04 -6.24 -4.97
CA LYS A 355 24.55 -6.19 -3.59
C LYS A 355 23.09 -6.64 -3.44
N GLU A 356 22.43 -7.00 -4.54
CA GLU A 356 21.02 -7.40 -4.48
C GLU A 356 20.91 -8.84 -4.02
N THR A 357 20.83 -9.02 -2.71
CA THR A 357 20.83 -10.36 -2.11
C THR A 357 19.43 -10.82 -1.74
N SER A 358 18.60 -9.92 -1.18
CA SER A 358 17.37 -10.31 -0.47
C SER A 358 16.18 -9.39 -0.75
N GLY A 359 16.29 -8.43 -1.67
CA GLY A 359 15.22 -7.46 -1.93
C GLY A 359 15.73 -6.18 -2.57
N TRP A 360 14.88 -5.16 -2.62
CA TRP A 360 15.27 -3.83 -3.11
C TRP A 360 14.53 -2.72 -2.37
N ASP A 361 15.21 -1.62 -2.09
CA ASP A 361 14.64 -0.39 -1.53
C ASP A 361 14.54 0.71 -2.58
N PHE A 362 13.30 1.08 -2.91
CA PHE A 362 12.95 2.15 -3.84
C PHE A 362 12.57 3.46 -3.12
N THR A 363 12.76 3.57 -1.81
CA THR A 363 12.41 4.79 -1.05
C THR A 363 13.40 5.93 -1.27
N ASN A 364 14.65 5.62 -1.66
CA ASN A 364 15.70 6.59 -1.96
C ASN A 364 16.21 6.43 -3.41
N GLU A 365 16.22 7.51 -4.20
CA GLU A 365 16.85 7.51 -5.54
C GLU A 365 18.38 7.60 -5.39
N ILE A 366 19.07 6.46 -5.31
CA ILE A 366 20.54 6.40 -5.30
C ILE A 366 21.04 5.94 -6.66
N ASN A 367 21.72 6.82 -7.39
CA ASN A 367 22.43 6.45 -8.61
C ASN A 367 23.76 5.77 -8.25
N GLN A 368 23.82 4.45 -8.40
CA GLN A 368 24.98 3.66 -8.00
C GLN A 368 26.15 3.71 -9.00
N GLY A 369 26.05 4.45 -10.12
CA GLY A 369 27.16 4.71 -11.05
C GLY A 369 27.77 3.49 -11.76
N SER A 370 27.28 2.28 -11.46
CA SER A 370 27.89 0.99 -11.82
C SER A 370 27.04 0.14 -12.78
N GLY A 371 26.05 0.76 -13.46
CA GLY A 371 25.06 0.04 -14.27
C GLY A 371 23.98 -0.68 -13.43
N CYS A 372 24.03 -0.53 -12.10
CA CYS A 372 23.01 -0.99 -11.18
C CYS A 372 21.81 -0.05 -11.13
N LEU A 373 20.67 -0.58 -10.70
CA LEU A 373 19.39 0.13 -10.63
C LEU A 373 19.41 1.27 -9.59
N LEU A 374 18.50 2.23 -9.74
CA LEU A 374 18.27 3.25 -8.72
C LEU A 374 17.67 2.60 -7.46
N GLY A 375 18.28 2.85 -6.31
CA GLY A 375 17.82 2.36 -4.99
C GLY A 375 18.90 1.67 -4.16
N ASP A 376 18.53 1.25 -2.95
CA ASP A 376 19.40 0.43 -2.10
C ASP A 376 19.13 -1.06 -2.38
N PRO A 377 20.14 -1.83 -2.81
CA PRO A 377 20.01 -3.27 -3.04
C PRO A 377 19.80 -4.10 -1.75
N GLU A 378 19.85 -3.49 -0.57
CA GLU A 378 19.35 -4.10 0.67
C GLU A 378 18.12 -3.35 1.17
N ALA A 379 16.98 -4.04 1.26
CA ALA A 379 15.75 -3.52 1.86
C ALA A 379 15.85 -3.48 3.40
N SER A 380 16.91 -2.86 3.92
CA SER A 380 17.23 -2.71 5.34
C SER A 380 17.00 -1.29 5.82
N ILE A 381 16.79 -1.15 7.12
CA ILE A 381 16.72 0.16 7.78
C ILE A 381 18.13 0.64 8.11
N ASP A 382 18.42 1.91 7.83
CA ASP A 382 19.73 2.48 8.14
C ASP A 382 19.80 3.06 9.57
N ALA A 383 21.02 3.38 10.02
CA ALA A 383 21.26 3.88 11.38
C ALA A 383 20.59 5.24 11.66
N GLN A 384 20.44 6.10 10.64
CA GLN A 384 19.80 7.39 10.78
C GLN A 384 18.27 7.23 10.89
N GLU A 385 17.69 6.34 10.10
CA GLU A 385 16.28 5.97 10.19
C GLU A 385 15.94 5.39 11.57
N ILE A 386 16.84 4.58 12.15
CA ILE A 386 16.70 4.07 13.52
C ILE A 386 16.67 5.21 14.54
N GLU A 387 17.55 6.20 14.45
CA GLU A 387 17.58 7.33 15.40
C GLU A 387 16.33 8.22 15.25
N ASP A 388 15.84 8.45 14.03
CA ASP A 388 14.60 9.20 13.78
C ASP A 388 13.38 8.48 14.39
N LEU A 389 13.28 7.15 14.24
CA LEU A 389 12.24 6.34 14.88
C LEU A 389 12.35 6.35 16.40
N LYS A 390 13.58 6.23 16.91
CA LYS A 390 13.90 6.22 18.34
C LYS A 390 13.47 7.52 19.01
N GLU A 391 13.67 8.67 18.38
CA GLU A 391 13.23 9.96 18.91
C GLU A 391 11.70 10.00 19.11
N LYS A 392 10.94 9.59 18.09
CA LYS A 392 9.46 9.60 18.12
C LYS A 392 8.91 8.64 19.17
N LEU A 393 9.49 7.44 19.25
CA LEU A 393 9.15 6.45 20.26
C LEU A 393 9.52 6.92 21.67
N ARG A 394 10.65 7.62 21.82
CA ARG A 394 11.05 8.22 23.11
C ARG A 394 10.07 9.29 23.56
N ASP A 395 9.66 10.14 22.66
CA ASP A 395 8.68 11.18 22.97
C ASP A 395 7.33 10.61 23.35
N SER A 396 6.85 9.58 22.63
CA SER A 396 5.58 8.93 22.96
C SER A 396 5.61 8.32 24.35
N GLU A 397 6.74 7.71 24.74
CA GLU A 397 6.84 6.99 26.01
C GLU A 397 7.20 7.88 27.21
N LEU A 398 8.14 8.81 27.06
CA LEU A 398 8.77 9.49 28.19
C LEU A 398 8.19 10.87 28.51
N LEU A 399 7.59 11.55 27.53
CA LEU A 399 7.05 12.89 27.77
C LEU A 399 5.69 12.82 28.48
N THR A 400 5.50 13.68 29.48
CA THR A 400 4.18 13.91 30.10
C THR A 400 3.20 14.51 29.09
N ASN A 401 1.89 14.46 29.38
CA ASN A 401 0.87 15.01 28.48
C ASN A 401 1.09 16.50 28.17
N SER A 402 1.44 17.29 29.19
CA SER A 402 1.76 18.72 29.03
C SER A 402 3.00 18.93 28.15
N GLN A 403 4.07 18.16 28.38
CA GLN A 403 5.29 18.23 27.58
C GLN A 403 5.04 17.80 26.12
N LEU A 404 4.18 16.81 25.88
CA LEU A 404 3.81 16.39 24.52
C LEU A 404 3.08 17.50 23.77
N VAL A 405 2.06 18.10 24.39
CA VAL A 405 1.31 19.22 23.77
C VAL A 405 2.24 20.41 23.52
N GLN A 406 3.15 20.70 24.44
CA GLN A 406 4.14 21.78 24.30
C GLN A 406 5.18 21.50 23.20
N LYS A 407 5.67 20.25 23.09
CA LYS A 407 6.65 19.86 22.06
C LYS A 407 6.02 19.78 20.67
N TYR A 408 4.73 19.46 20.58
CA TYR A 408 4.00 19.25 19.32
C TYR A 408 2.79 20.21 19.14
N PRO A 409 2.98 21.55 19.21
CA PRO A 409 1.86 22.49 19.29
C PRO A 409 0.99 22.53 18.02
N LYS A 410 1.58 22.35 16.83
CA LYS A 410 0.83 22.29 15.56
C LYS A 410 -0.01 21.04 15.42
N VAL A 411 0.52 19.91 15.90
CA VAL A 411 -0.21 18.64 15.91
C VAL A 411 -1.35 18.73 16.93
N ALA A 412 -1.10 19.36 18.07
CA ALA A 412 -2.11 19.65 19.08
C ALA A 412 -3.26 20.50 18.50
N GLU A 413 -2.93 21.59 17.80
CA GLU A 413 -3.90 22.46 17.14
C GLU A 413 -4.72 21.72 16.07
N ALA A 414 -4.04 20.94 15.22
CA ALA A 414 -4.72 20.13 14.20
C ALA A 414 -5.72 19.14 14.82
N PHE A 415 -5.34 18.50 15.94
CA PHE A 415 -6.26 17.62 16.66
C PHE A 415 -7.40 18.37 17.31
N GLN A 416 -7.14 19.54 17.90
CA GLN A 416 -8.19 20.37 18.49
C GLN A 416 -9.24 20.76 17.46
N ASN A 417 -8.82 21.14 16.26
CA ASN A 417 -9.70 21.51 15.15
C ASN A 417 -10.55 20.34 14.62
N SER A 418 -10.13 19.10 14.87
CA SER A 418 -10.84 17.88 14.45
C SER A 418 -11.84 17.35 15.48
N CYS A 419 -11.81 17.86 16.73
CA CYS A 419 -12.66 17.40 17.81
C CYS A 419 -13.98 18.18 17.86
N GLN A 420 -15.11 17.46 17.95
CA GLN A 420 -16.43 18.02 18.20
C GLN A 420 -17.15 17.15 19.24
N PRO A 421 -17.35 17.61 20.51
CA PRO A 421 -16.92 18.90 21.08
C PRO A 421 -15.39 19.03 21.21
N GLN A 422 -14.90 20.21 21.63
CA GLN A 422 -13.48 20.48 21.85
C GLN A 422 -12.82 19.41 22.75
N CYS A 423 -11.65 18.93 22.35
CA CYS A 423 -10.88 17.98 23.14
C CYS A 423 -10.20 18.68 24.33
N SER A 424 -10.08 17.96 25.44
CA SER A 424 -9.20 18.31 26.56
C SER A 424 -7.72 18.16 26.18
N SER A 425 -6.83 18.84 26.92
CA SER A 425 -5.38 18.74 26.71
C SER A 425 -4.87 17.28 26.80
N ASP A 426 -5.46 16.47 27.69
CA ASP A 426 -5.12 15.05 27.82
C ASP A 426 -5.57 14.22 26.62
N GLU A 427 -6.74 14.49 26.06
CA GLU A 427 -7.19 13.84 24.82
C GLU A 427 -6.30 14.19 23.63
N ILE A 428 -5.88 15.45 23.53
CA ILE A 428 -4.92 15.91 22.52
C ILE A 428 -3.58 15.21 22.71
N ALA A 429 -3.03 15.20 23.93
CA ALA A 429 -1.78 14.49 24.23
C ALA A 429 -1.86 13.00 23.88
N GLY A 430 -3.00 12.36 24.17
CA GLY A 430 -3.27 10.98 23.76
C GLY A 430 -3.27 10.80 22.23
N LYS A 431 -3.88 11.72 21.48
CA LYS A 431 -3.85 11.71 20.01
C LYS A 431 -2.43 11.90 19.47
N ILE A 432 -1.63 12.80 20.05
CA ILE A 432 -0.20 13.00 19.69
C ILE A 432 0.59 11.72 19.93
N ARG A 433 0.48 11.12 21.12
CA ARG A 433 1.17 9.87 21.46
C ARG A 433 0.85 8.76 20.45
N ARG A 434 -0.42 8.60 20.06
CA ARG A 434 -0.84 7.64 19.02
C ARG A 434 -0.27 7.95 17.65
N ALA A 435 -0.18 9.22 17.27
CA ALA A 435 0.41 9.61 16.00
C ALA A 435 1.91 9.24 15.91
N LEU A 436 2.66 9.43 17.01
CA LEU A 436 4.08 9.08 17.11
C LEU A 436 4.29 7.56 17.04
N LEU A 437 3.47 6.78 17.75
CA LEU A 437 3.52 5.32 17.69
C LEU A 437 3.15 4.80 16.30
N GLY A 438 2.06 5.31 15.72
CA GLY A 438 1.65 4.97 14.37
C GLY A 438 2.67 5.38 13.30
N TYR A 439 3.52 6.37 13.56
CA TYR A 439 4.65 6.69 12.67
C TYR A 439 5.67 5.55 12.65
N THR A 440 6.01 5.03 13.83
CA THR A 440 6.93 3.90 14.01
C THR A 440 6.35 2.61 13.45
N GLU A 441 5.09 2.29 13.76
CA GLU A 441 4.43 1.07 13.25
C GLU A 441 4.36 1.03 11.73
N ARG A 442 4.08 2.16 11.06
CA ARG A 442 4.03 2.22 9.60
C ARG A 442 5.36 1.89 8.93
N ALA A 443 6.48 2.21 9.58
CA ALA A 443 7.81 1.86 9.07
C ALA A 443 7.99 0.33 8.96
N PHE A 444 7.33 -0.45 9.83
CA PHE A 444 7.43 -1.91 9.90
C PHE A 444 6.19 -2.66 9.38
N HIS A 445 5.22 -1.95 8.78
CA HIS A 445 4.01 -2.55 8.21
C HIS A 445 4.31 -3.73 7.28
N GLY A 446 5.34 -3.64 6.43
CA GLY A 446 5.77 -4.74 5.56
C GLY A 446 6.18 -6.01 6.31
N THR A 447 6.79 -5.86 7.50
CA THR A 447 7.13 -6.98 8.40
C THR A 447 5.85 -7.68 8.85
N ASN A 448 4.85 -6.92 9.27
CA ASN A 448 3.56 -7.46 9.71
C ASN A 448 2.82 -8.19 8.58
N VAL A 449 2.85 -7.63 7.37
CA VAL A 449 2.26 -8.21 6.16
C VAL A 449 2.95 -9.52 5.78
N ALA A 450 4.28 -9.55 5.79
CA ALA A 450 5.07 -10.76 5.49
C ALA A 450 4.78 -11.89 6.49
N GLY A 451 4.57 -11.57 7.77
CA GLY A 451 4.20 -12.53 8.81
C GLY A 451 2.91 -13.28 8.50
N VAL A 452 1.88 -12.56 8.05
CA VAL A 452 0.60 -13.18 7.66
C VAL A 452 0.79 -14.17 6.51
N ILE A 453 1.67 -13.86 5.55
CA ILE A 453 1.91 -14.73 4.39
C ILE A 453 2.72 -15.96 4.80
N ALA A 454 3.89 -15.77 5.41
CA ALA A 454 4.91 -16.81 5.50
C ALA A 454 5.73 -16.79 6.80
N ALA A 455 5.18 -16.33 7.93
CA ALA A 455 5.83 -16.61 9.21
C ALA A 455 6.04 -18.13 9.36
N ASN A 456 7.22 -18.54 9.82
CA ASN A 456 7.58 -19.93 10.01
C ASN A 456 8.56 -20.07 11.16
N SER A 457 8.03 -20.29 12.36
CA SER A 457 8.87 -20.48 13.52
C SER A 457 9.63 -21.81 13.47
N THR A 458 10.94 -21.72 13.28
CA THR A 458 11.85 -22.89 13.28
C THR A 458 12.09 -23.47 14.68
N LYS A 459 11.72 -22.74 15.73
CA LYS A 459 11.89 -23.14 17.14
C LYS A 459 10.59 -23.66 17.78
N GLY A 460 9.47 -23.68 17.04
CA GLY A 460 8.16 -24.14 17.55
C GLY A 460 7.49 -23.17 18.54
N THR A 461 8.09 -22.02 18.85
CA THR A 461 7.60 -21.06 19.85
C THR A 461 7.03 -19.77 19.27
N GLY A 462 7.10 -19.58 17.94
CA GLY A 462 6.65 -18.36 17.25
C GLY A 462 5.40 -18.55 16.40
N LEU A 463 5.23 -17.69 15.40
CA LEU A 463 4.05 -17.65 14.53
C LEU A 463 4.16 -18.56 13.30
N LEU A 464 3.00 -18.83 12.70
CA LEU A 464 2.87 -19.36 11.34
C LEU A 464 2.07 -18.38 10.48
N GLY A 465 2.50 -18.20 9.24
CA GLY A 465 1.72 -17.56 8.20
C GLY A 465 0.86 -18.57 7.46
N VAL A 466 0.03 -18.12 6.53
CA VAL A 466 -0.85 -18.98 5.72
C VAL A 466 -0.06 -19.99 4.89
N ALA A 467 1.06 -19.59 4.30
CA ALA A 467 1.95 -20.40 3.48
C ALA A 467 3.36 -20.44 4.09
N PRO A 468 3.56 -21.20 5.19
CA PRO A 468 4.78 -21.13 5.99
C PRO A 468 6.04 -21.64 5.28
N ASN A 469 5.93 -22.26 4.10
CA ASN A 469 7.10 -22.65 3.30
C ASN A 469 7.29 -21.80 2.03
N ALA A 470 6.44 -20.80 1.78
CA ALA A 470 6.65 -19.84 0.70
C ALA A 470 7.86 -18.94 0.99
N LYS A 471 8.48 -18.41 -0.06
CA LYS A 471 9.54 -17.41 0.07
C LYS A 471 9.00 -16.01 -0.10
N ILE A 472 9.45 -15.08 0.72
CA ILE A 472 9.11 -13.66 0.64
C ILE A 472 10.21 -12.93 -0.11
N LEU A 473 9.87 -12.16 -1.14
CA LEU A 473 10.76 -11.19 -1.78
C LEU A 473 10.42 -9.77 -1.24
N PRO A 474 11.20 -9.24 -0.29
CA PRO A 474 11.08 -7.88 0.20
C PRO A 474 11.29 -6.83 -0.89
N ILE A 475 10.34 -5.90 -1.02
CA ILE A 475 10.46 -4.74 -1.88
C ILE A 475 9.93 -3.52 -1.13
N ARG A 476 10.84 -2.64 -0.70
CA ARG A 476 10.50 -1.48 0.11
C ARG A 476 10.19 -0.29 -0.81
N VAL A 477 8.97 0.23 -0.72
CA VAL A 477 8.48 1.40 -1.47
C VAL A 477 7.88 2.47 -0.56
N LEU A 478 7.66 2.13 0.72
CA LEU A 478 7.18 3.03 1.75
C LEU A 478 8.31 3.33 2.75
N GLY A 479 8.69 4.60 2.85
CA GLY A 479 9.70 5.10 3.78
C GLY A 479 9.15 5.24 5.21
N LEU A 480 9.89 5.97 6.06
CA LEU A 480 9.43 6.26 7.43
C LEU A 480 8.04 6.91 7.43
N GLY A 481 7.20 6.51 8.39
CA GLY A 481 5.81 6.95 8.47
C GLY A 481 4.89 6.42 7.36
N GLY A 482 5.35 5.53 6.48
CA GLY A 482 4.53 4.88 5.44
C GLY A 482 4.31 5.71 4.18
N SER A 483 5.15 6.71 3.92
CA SER A 483 5.08 7.54 2.70
C SER A 483 5.70 6.85 1.50
N GLY A 484 5.10 6.97 0.32
CA GLY A 484 5.59 6.33 -0.90
C GLY A 484 5.21 7.09 -2.16
N GLN A 485 5.90 6.79 -3.27
CA GLN A 485 5.67 7.40 -4.57
C GLN A 485 5.07 6.38 -5.54
N ASP A 486 4.08 6.79 -6.32
CA ASP A 486 3.45 5.95 -7.34
C ASP A 486 4.45 5.40 -8.38
N SER A 487 5.45 6.22 -8.74
CA SER A 487 6.54 5.82 -9.64
C SER A 487 7.39 4.71 -9.02
N ALA A 488 7.73 4.80 -7.72
CA ALA A 488 8.45 3.76 -6.99
C ALA A 488 7.64 2.45 -6.91
N ILE A 489 6.33 2.52 -6.64
CA ILE A 489 5.44 1.35 -6.64
C ILE A 489 5.37 0.71 -8.04
N ALA A 490 5.24 1.52 -9.09
CA ALA A 490 5.22 1.01 -10.47
C ALA A 490 6.55 0.32 -10.85
N LYS A 491 7.71 0.86 -10.44
CA LYS A 491 9.03 0.22 -10.60
C LYS A 491 9.12 -1.08 -9.82
N ALA A 492 8.67 -1.10 -8.57
CA ALA A 492 8.65 -2.28 -7.71
C ALA A 492 7.82 -3.44 -8.28
N ILE A 493 6.67 -3.15 -8.90
CA ILE A 493 5.84 -4.16 -9.58
C ILE A 493 6.62 -4.81 -10.73
N ARG A 494 7.35 -4.01 -11.53
CA ARG A 494 8.18 -4.53 -12.61
C ARG A 494 9.39 -5.31 -12.09
N TYR A 495 10.04 -4.81 -11.03
CA TYR A 495 11.12 -5.50 -10.33
C TYR A 495 10.67 -6.89 -9.85
N ALA A 496 9.53 -6.98 -9.17
CA ALA A 496 8.98 -8.24 -8.68
C ALA A 496 8.80 -9.27 -9.81
N ALA A 497 8.26 -8.83 -10.94
CA ALA A 497 8.08 -9.68 -12.11
C ALA A 497 9.41 -10.07 -12.77
N ALA A 498 10.37 -9.14 -12.86
CA ALA A 498 11.72 -9.41 -13.35
C ALA A 498 12.45 -10.45 -12.48
N ARG A 499 12.18 -10.45 -11.17
CA ARG A 499 12.63 -11.44 -10.19
C ARG A 499 11.77 -12.70 -10.10
N LYS A 500 10.87 -12.90 -11.07
CA LYS A 500 10.05 -14.11 -11.21
C LYS A 500 9.23 -14.42 -9.96
N ALA A 501 8.76 -13.39 -9.26
CA ALA A 501 7.75 -13.57 -8.23
C ALA A 501 6.53 -14.28 -8.83
N ASP A 502 5.97 -15.23 -8.08
CA ASP A 502 4.74 -15.91 -8.45
C ASP A 502 3.52 -15.06 -8.12
N ILE A 503 3.59 -14.31 -7.03
CA ILE A 503 2.52 -13.49 -6.47
C ILE A 503 3.13 -12.15 -6.06
N ILE A 504 2.43 -11.04 -6.35
CA ILE A 504 2.76 -9.71 -5.80
C ILE A 504 1.64 -9.31 -4.84
N ASN A 505 1.99 -9.03 -3.59
CA ASN A 505 1.08 -8.48 -2.60
C ASN A 505 1.30 -6.97 -2.46
N LEU A 506 0.21 -6.20 -2.62
CA LEU A 506 0.15 -4.75 -2.50
C LEU A 506 -0.83 -4.39 -1.36
N SER A 507 -0.36 -4.47 -0.11
CA SER A 507 -1.11 -4.05 1.08
C SER A 507 -0.98 -2.54 1.31
N LEU A 508 -1.18 -1.77 0.24
CA LEU A 508 -1.00 -0.32 0.19
C LEU A 508 -2.06 0.33 -0.69
N GLY A 509 -2.25 1.62 -0.53
CA GLY A 509 -3.18 2.40 -1.33
C GLY A 509 -3.21 3.87 -0.89
N PRO A 510 -3.78 4.75 -1.73
CA PRO A 510 -3.88 6.16 -1.39
C PRO A 510 -4.94 6.40 -0.32
N GLU A 511 -4.77 7.46 0.48
CA GLU A 511 -5.76 7.93 1.46
C GLU A 511 -7.04 8.53 0.82
N GLN A 512 -7.01 8.72 -0.50
CA GLN A 512 -8.08 9.31 -1.29
C GLN A 512 -8.44 8.41 -2.47
N PRO A 513 -9.68 8.44 -2.97
CA PRO A 513 -10.16 7.56 -4.03
C PRO A 513 -9.64 8.03 -5.40
N ILE A 514 -8.32 8.01 -5.55
CA ILE A 514 -7.57 8.29 -6.77
C ILE A 514 -6.97 6.99 -7.28
N VAL A 515 -6.80 6.95 -8.59
CA VAL A 515 -6.06 5.88 -9.24
C VAL A 515 -4.75 6.48 -9.71
N SER A 516 -3.77 5.63 -9.95
CA SER A 516 -2.46 6.02 -10.45
C SER A 516 -2.26 5.45 -11.84
N GLN A 517 -1.99 6.31 -12.82
CA GLN A 517 -1.70 5.88 -14.19
C GLN A 517 -0.41 5.04 -14.24
N PRO A 518 0.73 5.46 -13.64
CA PRO A 518 1.94 4.64 -13.60
C PRO A 518 1.72 3.23 -13.03
N ILE A 519 0.99 3.12 -11.91
CA ILE A 519 0.70 1.81 -11.29
C ILE A 519 -0.22 0.98 -12.18
N THR A 520 -1.29 1.58 -12.72
CA THR A 520 -2.23 0.90 -13.63
C THR A 520 -1.54 0.36 -14.87
N SER A 521 -0.72 1.17 -15.51
CA SER A 521 0.04 0.75 -16.70
C SER A 521 1.07 -0.32 -16.35
N ALA A 522 1.77 -0.23 -15.22
CA ALA A 522 2.71 -1.26 -14.78
C ALA A 522 2.01 -2.61 -14.53
N ILE A 523 0.84 -2.60 -13.88
CA ILE A 523 0.02 -3.80 -13.65
C ILE A 523 -0.41 -4.41 -14.98
N ALA A 524 -0.98 -3.62 -15.89
CA ALA A 524 -1.43 -4.09 -17.20
C ALA A 524 -0.27 -4.69 -18.01
N GLU A 525 0.86 -3.99 -18.07
CA GLU A 525 2.09 -4.43 -18.74
C GLU A 525 2.58 -5.78 -18.18
N ILE A 526 2.72 -5.88 -16.86
CA ILE A 526 3.29 -7.04 -16.20
C ILE A 526 2.36 -8.24 -16.27
N LEU A 527 1.04 -8.05 -16.12
CA LEU A 527 0.05 -9.12 -16.26
C LEU A 527 -0.06 -9.64 -17.70
N ALA A 528 0.21 -8.80 -18.71
CA ALA A 528 0.28 -9.22 -20.11
C ALA A 528 1.54 -10.03 -20.39
N LYS A 529 2.70 -9.60 -19.88
CA LYS A 529 4.00 -10.29 -20.07
C LYS A 529 4.14 -11.56 -19.22
N ASN A 530 3.41 -11.68 -18.11
CA ASN A 530 3.54 -12.78 -17.14
C ASN A 530 2.16 -13.42 -16.90
N PRO A 531 1.67 -14.31 -17.79
CA PRO A 531 0.31 -14.85 -17.73
C PRO A 531 0.00 -15.71 -16.49
N LYS A 532 1.04 -16.14 -15.76
CA LYS A 532 0.94 -16.95 -14.54
C LYS A 532 1.12 -16.14 -13.25
N LEU A 533 1.55 -14.87 -13.32
CA LEU A 533 1.73 -14.01 -12.14
C LEU A 533 0.37 -13.57 -11.61
N VAL A 534 0.18 -13.59 -10.28
CA VAL A 534 -1.04 -13.09 -9.63
C VAL A 534 -0.69 -11.83 -8.84
N ILE A 535 -1.52 -10.80 -8.94
CA ILE A 535 -1.38 -9.58 -8.12
C ILE A 535 -2.56 -9.52 -7.17
N VAL A 536 -2.29 -9.33 -5.88
CA VAL A 536 -3.28 -9.25 -4.79
C VAL A 536 -3.14 -7.89 -4.12
N ALA A 537 -4.26 -7.21 -3.88
CA ALA A 537 -4.22 -5.89 -3.24
C ALA A 537 -5.38 -5.68 -2.26
N SER A 538 -5.12 -4.89 -1.23
CA SER A 538 -6.09 -4.53 -0.19
C SER A 538 -7.13 -3.53 -0.71
N ALA A 539 -8.42 -3.77 -0.42
CA ALA A 539 -9.52 -2.94 -0.93
C ALA A 539 -9.54 -1.49 -0.39
N GLY A 540 -8.89 -1.24 0.76
CA GLY A 540 -8.83 0.07 1.42
C GLY A 540 -9.53 0.10 2.78
N ASN A 541 -9.20 1.10 3.61
CA ASN A 541 -9.66 1.22 5.00
C ASN A 541 -10.49 2.50 5.26
N HIS A 542 -11.17 3.00 4.23
CA HIS A 542 -11.84 4.29 4.20
C HIS A 542 -13.34 4.20 3.88
N ALA A 543 -14.00 3.06 4.13
CA ALA A 543 -15.41 2.87 3.77
C ALA A 543 -16.38 3.91 4.34
N LYS A 544 -16.06 4.47 5.52
CA LYS A 544 -16.83 5.58 6.11
C LYS A 544 -16.70 6.88 5.31
N ARG A 545 -15.51 7.16 4.76
CA ARG A 545 -15.22 8.36 3.96
C ARG A 545 -15.65 8.19 2.49
N PHE A 546 -15.45 7.00 1.93
CA PHE A 546 -15.68 6.68 0.52
C PHE A 546 -16.53 5.40 0.38
N PRO A 547 -17.82 5.46 0.74
CA PRO A 547 -18.70 4.29 0.67
C PRO A 547 -18.94 3.85 -0.77
N GLY A 548 -18.84 2.54 -1.04
CA GLY A 548 -19.05 1.97 -2.37
C GLY A 548 -17.89 2.08 -3.35
N VAL A 549 -16.73 2.53 -2.85
CA VAL A 549 -15.48 2.63 -3.59
C VAL A 549 -14.52 1.53 -3.13
N VAL A 550 -13.92 0.82 -4.08
CA VAL A 550 -12.71 0.01 -3.90
C VAL A 550 -11.51 0.87 -4.31
N MET A 551 -10.48 0.91 -3.47
CA MET A 551 -9.33 1.80 -3.67
C MET A 551 -8.32 1.21 -4.68
N SER A 552 -7.53 2.08 -5.31
CA SER A 552 -6.37 1.65 -6.10
C SER A 552 -5.27 1.11 -5.18
N PRO A 553 -4.49 0.08 -5.57
CA PRO A 553 -4.56 -0.65 -6.83
C PRO A 553 -5.56 -1.81 -6.87
N ALA A 554 -6.29 -2.09 -5.79
CA ALA A 554 -7.22 -3.22 -5.73
C ALA A 554 -8.35 -3.16 -6.77
N CYS A 555 -8.81 -1.97 -7.15
CA CYS A 555 -9.83 -1.82 -8.17
C CYS A 555 -9.32 -1.92 -9.63
N ILE A 556 -8.02 -2.15 -9.85
CA ILE A 556 -7.43 -2.22 -11.19
C ILE A 556 -7.71 -3.59 -11.84
N PRO A 557 -8.08 -3.66 -13.13
CA PRO A 557 -8.34 -4.91 -13.83
C PRO A 557 -7.20 -5.94 -13.70
N GLY A 558 -7.57 -7.19 -13.40
CA GLY A 558 -6.63 -8.30 -13.25
C GLY A 558 -6.00 -8.42 -11.85
N VAL A 559 -6.24 -7.47 -10.95
CA VAL A 559 -5.86 -7.55 -9.54
C VAL A 559 -6.92 -8.31 -8.74
N VAL A 560 -6.49 -9.20 -7.84
CA VAL A 560 -7.36 -9.84 -6.85
C VAL A 560 -7.59 -8.84 -5.72
N SER A 561 -8.76 -8.20 -5.73
CA SER A 561 -9.19 -7.22 -4.74
C SER A 561 -9.72 -7.89 -3.47
N VAL A 562 -9.14 -7.55 -2.30
CA VAL A 562 -9.44 -8.24 -1.04
C VAL A 562 -9.98 -7.30 0.03
N GLY A 563 -11.21 -7.55 0.48
CA GLY A 563 -11.84 -6.88 1.61
C GLY A 563 -11.56 -7.58 2.94
N ALA A 564 -11.92 -6.96 4.07
CA ALA A 564 -11.65 -7.46 5.41
C ALA A 564 -12.93 -7.84 6.17
N THR A 565 -12.87 -8.98 6.86
CA THR A 565 -13.84 -9.40 7.87
C THR A 565 -13.25 -9.35 9.27
N ASN A 566 -14.11 -9.19 10.27
CA ASN A 566 -13.74 -9.34 11.68
C ASN A 566 -14.00 -10.78 12.19
N LEU A 567 -13.66 -11.03 13.44
CA LEU A 567 -13.83 -12.34 14.11
C LEU A 567 -15.29 -12.85 14.10
N ALA A 568 -16.27 -11.95 14.03
CA ALA A 568 -17.69 -12.31 13.96
C ALA A 568 -18.16 -12.69 12.55
N GLY A 569 -17.27 -12.62 11.54
CA GLY A 569 -17.63 -12.83 10.14
C GLY A 569 -18.39 -11.65 9.51
N LYS A 570 -18.47 -10.50 10.20
CA LYS A 570 -19.01 -9.26 9.62
C LYS A 570 -17.95 -8.59 8.76
N ARG A 571 -18.38 -7.77 7.79
CA ARG A 571 -17.47 -6.83 7.12
C ARG A 571 -16.86 -5.90 8.17
N ALA A 572 -15.54 -5.79 8.19
CA ALA A 572 -14.89 -4.86 9.11
C ALA A 572 -15.35 -3.42 8.78
N PRO A 573 -15.71 -2.57 9.77
CA PRO A 573 -16.34 -1.27 9.49
C PRO A 573 -15.49 -0.34 8.61
N TYR A 574 -14.16 -0.48 8.67
CA TYR A 574 -13.22 0.29 7.84
C TYR A 574 -13.11 -0.22 6.41
N SER A 575 -13.39 -1.51 6.14
CA SER A 575 -13.12 -2.17 4.87
C SER A 575 -13.95 -1.56 3.75
N ASN A 576 -13.27 -0.98 2.76
CA ASN A 576 -13.86 -0.55 1.49
C ASN A 576 -14.52 -1.73 0.75
N PHE A 577 -15.53 -1.41 -0.05
CA PHE A 577 -16.38 -2.35 -0.78
C PHE A 577 -17.05 -1.65 -1.96
N GLY A 578 -17.67 -2.42 -2.84
CA GLY A 578 -18.49 -1.94 -3.94
C GLY A 578 -17.87 -2.10 -5.32
N SER A 579 -18.38 -1.33 -6.27
CA SER A 579 -18.21 -1.53 -7.71
C SER A 579 -17.54 -0.34 -8.41
N THR A 580 -17.08 0.66 -7.67
CA THR A 580 -16.45 1.86 -8.25
C THR A 580 -14.97 1.94 -7.88
N CYS A 581 -14.16 2.43 -8.82
CA CYS A 581 -12.71 2.60 -8.69
C CYS A 581 -12.39 4.09 -8.70
N GLY A 582 -12.25 4.70 -7.52
CA GLY A 582 -12.08 6.14 -7.42
C GLY A 582 -13.33 6.95 -7.85
N ALA A 583 -13.35 8.25 -7.56
CA ALA A 583 -14.48 9.12 -7.96
C ALA A 583 -14.50 9.45 -9.47
N ALA A 584 -13.43 9.15 -10.21
CA ALA A 584 -13.20 9.66 -11.57
C ALA A 584 -13.13 8.58 -12.68
N LEU A 585 -13.12 7.28 -12.38
CA LEU A 585 -12.74 6.26 -13.38
C LEU A 585 -13.77 5.16 -13.68
N SER A 586 -15.02 5.27 -13.21
CA SER A 586 -16.08 4.30 -13.60
C SER A 586 -16.31 4.19 -15.12
N HIS A 587 -15.88 5.18 -15.91
CA HIS A 587 -16.03 5.19 -17.37
C HIS A 587 -14.75 4.87 -18.17
N LEU A 588 -13.58 4.75 -17.52
CA LEU A 588 -12.27 4.77 -18.18
C LEU A 588 -11.47 3.47 -18.04
N LEU A 589 -11.95 2.50 -17.25
CA LEU A 589 -11.40 1.15 -17.26
C LEU A 589 -12.07 0.36 -18.41
N PRO A 590 -11.33 -0.03 -19.47
CA PRO A 590 -11.89 -0.71 -20.62
C PRO A 590 -12.48 -2.07 -20.21
N ASN A 591 -13.74 -2.32 -20.61
CA ASN A 591 -14.45 -3.61 -20.53
C ASN A 591 -14.12 -4.46 -19.28
N GLN A 592 -14.31 -3.86 -18.10
CA GLN A 592 -14.77 -4.67 -16.97
C GLN A 592 -16.25 -4.94 -17.25
N ASP A 593 -16.71 -6.17 -17.09
CA ASP A 593 -18.14 -6.45 -17.03
C ASP A 593 -18.72 -5.49 -15.99
N LYS A 594 -19.46 -4.48 -16.46
CA LYS A 594 -20.00 -3.42 -15.60
C LYS A 594 -20.96 -3.99 -14.56
N ASP A 595 -21.26 -5.27 -14.62
CA ASP A 595 -22.25 -6.00 -13.84
C ASP A 595 -21.68 -6.71 -12.60
N ASP A 596 -20.36 -6.67 -12.36
CA ASP A 596 -19.71 -7.32 -11.21
C ASP A 596 -19.16 -6.34 -10.16
N SER A 597 -19.17 -6.76 -8.90
CA SER A 597 -18.46 -6.08 -7.81
C SER A 597 -16.95 -6.03 -8.10
N LEU A 598 -16.30 -4.88 -7.84
CA LEU A 598 -14.83 -4.78 -7.98
C LEU A 598 -14.11 -5.51 -6.85
N LEU A 599 -14.82 -5.88 -5.79
CA LEU A 599 -14.31 -6.73 -4.73
C LEU A 599 -14.29 -8.19 -5.20
N SER A 600 -13.12 -8.82 -5.21
CA SER A 600 -13.02 -10.22 -5.65
C SER A 600 -13.44 -11.18 -4.56
N ILE A 601 -13.00 -10.94 -3.32
CA ILE A 601 -13.16 -11.86 -2.19
C ILE A 601 -12.93 -11.11 -0.87
N VAL A 602 -13.28 -11.72 0.26
CA VAL A 602 -12.88 -11.23 1.59
C VAL A 602 -12.05 -12.27 2.34
N ALA A 603 -11.23 -11.78 3.26
CA ALA A 603 -10.50 -12.60 4.23
C ALA A 603 -10.48 -11.90 5.60
N PRO A 604 -10.12 -12.63 6.67
CA PRO A 604 -9.95 -12.04 8.00
C PRO A 604 -8.93 -10.89 7.98
N GLY A 605 -9.38 -9.68 8.30
CA GLY A 605 -8.54 -8.49 8.47
C GLY A 605 -8.59 -7.93 9.89
N GLY A 606 -9.45 -8.49 10.75
CA GLY A 606 -9.54 -8.16 12.16
C GLY A 606 -10.25 -6.86 12.49
N GLN A 607 -10.54 -6.67 13.76
CA GLN A 607 -11.11 -5.45 14.32
C GLN A 607 -10.66 -5.32 15.77
N LEU A 608 -9.84 -4.31 16.06
CA LEU A 608 -9.32 -4.06 17.41
C LEU A 608 -10.33 -3.35 18.32
N ASP A 609 -11.34 -2.69 17.76
CA ASP A 609 -12.33 -1.84 18.44
C ASP A 609 -13.73 -2.49 18.52
N LEU A 610 -13.82 -3.70 19.07
CA LEU A 610 -15.09 -4.40 19.27
C LEU A 610 -15.80 -3.92 20.56
N PRO A 611 -17.05 -3.40 20.49
CA PRO A 611 -17.78 -2.87 21.65
C PRO A 611 -18.05 -3.88 22.77
N ASP A 612 -18.08 -5.17 22.44
CA ASP A 612 -18.41 -6.28 23.36
C ASP A 612 -17.24 -7.26 23.54
N ALA A 613 -16.04 -6.93 23.03
CA ALA A 613 -14.86 -7.73 23.33
C ALA A 613 -14.47 -7.50 24.78
N ILE A 614 -14.13 -8.58 25.49
CA ILE A 614 -13.62 -8.50 26.85
C ILE A 614 -12.39 -7.58 26.81
N ASP A 615 -12.54 -6.35 27.34
CA ASP A 615 -11.67 -5.16 27.25
C ASP A 615 -10.18 -5.35 27.61
N GLU A 616 -9.77 -6.57 27.95
CA GLU A 616 -8.43 -6.87 28.46
C GLU A 616 -7.49 -7.39 27.36
N TYR A 617 -7.99 -7.82 26.18
CA TYR A 617 -7.18 -8.43 25.10
C TYR A 617 -7.66 -8.07 23.67
N PRO A 618 -6.76 -7.73 22.72
CA PRO A 618 -7.11 -7.30 21.36
C PRO A 618 -7.41 -8.48 20.41
N ILE A 619 -8.05 -9.53 20.90
CA ILE A 619 -8.19 -10.84 20.22
C ILE A 619 -9.00 -10.75 18.91
N GLY A 620 -9.76 -9.67 18.72
CA GLY A 620 -10.43 -9.38 17.45
C GLY A 620 -9.50 -8.97 16.31
N GLY A 621 -8.26 -8.56 16.59
CA GLY A 621 -7.24 -8.20 15.59
C GLY A 621 -6.56 -9.42 14.96
N VAL A 622 -5.79 -9.21 13.91
CA VAL A 622 -4.88 -10.22 13.35
C VAL A 622 -3.56 -10.19 14.13
N PHE A 623 -3.13 -11.33 14.67
CA PHE A 623 -1.83 -11.46 15.34
C PHE A 623 -0.77 -11.83 14.31
N THR A 624 0.32 -11.07 14.24
CA THR A 624 1.38 -11.24 13.24
C THR A 624 2.74 -10.79 13.78
N THR A 625 3.79 -10.96 12.97
CA THR A 625 5.15 -10.47 13.26
C THR A 625 5.15 -8.96 13.43
N GLY A 626 5.92 -8.45 14.38
CA GLY A 626 6.22 -7.03 14.55
C GLY A 626 7.62 -6.73 14.04
N GLY A 627 8.01 -5.45 14.01
CA GLY A 627 9.34 -5.05 13.51
C GLY A 627 10.14 -4.15 14.45
N THR A 628 9.62 -3.75 15.60
CA THR A 628 10.27 -2.71 16.42
C THR A 628 11.42 -3.23 17.28
N PHE A 629 11.94 -4.44 17.07
CA PHE A 629 13.07 -4.99 17.83
C PHE A 629 14.42 -4.88 17.11
N VAL A 630 14.53 -3.97 16.13
CA VAL A 630 15.79 -3.73 15.39
C VAL A 630 16.93 -3.32 16.33
N PRO A 631 18.15 -3.87 16.17
CA PRO A 631 19.32 -3.46 16.95
C PRO A 631 19.55 -1.95 16.92
N GLY A 632 19.68 -1.34 18.10
CA GLY A 632 19.90 0.11 18.24
C GLY A 632 18.65 0.91 18.64
N LEU A 633 17.45 0.47 18.22
CA LEU A 633 16.21 1.17 18.54
C LEU A 633 16.02 1.29 20.06
N TRP A 634 16.21 0.19 20.80
CA TRP A 634 16.09 0.14 22.26
C TRP A 634 17.40 0.38 23.04
N ARG A 635 18.50 0.72 22.35
CA ARG A 635 19.82 0.86 23.02
C ARG A 635 19.87 2.14 23.88
N GLY A 636 20.19 1.98 25.17
CA GLY A 636 20.40 3.10 26.11
C GLY A 636 19.18 3.53 26.93
N TRP A 637 18.10 2.73 26.93
CA TRP A 637 16.86 3.04 27.64
C TRP A 637 16.12 1.75 28.00
N LYS A 638 15.59 1.68 29.23
CA LYS A 638 14.73 0.58 29.66
C LYS A 638 13.35 0.79 29.05
N ALA A 639 12.86 -0.17 28.28
CA ALA A 639 11.49 -0.13 27.73
C ALA A 639 10.47 0.04 28.88
N PRO A 640 9.43 0.88 28.72
CA PRO A 640 8.47 1.15 29.79
C PRO A 640 7.62 -0.09 30.11
N ASP A 641 7.40 -0.31 31.41
CA ASP A 641 6.54 -1.37 31.97
C ASP A 641 5.04 -0.99 31.83
N ARG A 642 4.56 -0.69 30.61
CA ARG A 642 3.15 -0.36 30.32
C ARG A 642 2.44 -1.46 29.52
N PRO A 643 1.14 -1.70 29.77
CA PRO A 643 0.53 -2.98 29.46
C PRO A 643 -0.01 -3.13 28.03
N PHE A 644 -0.07 -2.07 27.22
CA PHE A 644 -0.75 -2.15 25.91
C PHE A 644 -0.08 -1.45 24.72
N GLN A 645 1.21 -1.13 24.80
CA GLN A 645 1.98 -0.65 23.65
C GLN A 645 3.31 -1.39 23.47
N ASN A 646 3.42 -2.57 24.08
CA ASN A 646 4.51 -3.51 23.89
C ASN A 646 3.98 -4.71 23.09
N ALA A 647 4.55 -4.92 21.91
CA ALA A 647 4.50 -6.09 21.04
C ALA A 647 5.12 -7.36 21.70
N LEU A 648 4.72 -7.54 22.97
CA LEU A 648 5.05 -8.49 24.01
C LEU A 648 6.57 -8.68 24.21
N LYS A 649 7.14 -7.72 24.96
CA LYS A 649 8.51 -7.53 25.50
C LYS A 649 9.57 -6.82 24.66
N THR A 650 9.55 -6.79 23.33
CA THR A 650 10.58 -6.05 22.56
C THR A 650 10.17 -5.48 21.19
N GLY A 651 8.98 -5.77 20.67
CA GLY A 651 8.63 -5.38 19.29
C GLY A 651 8.41 -6.53 18.31
N VAL A 652 8.50 -7.78 18.77
CA VAL A 652 8.60 -8.98 17.92
C VAL A 652 7.26 -9.45 17.38
N TYR A 653 6.13 -9.25 18.08
CA TYR A 653 4.81 -9.66 17.62
C TYR A 653 3.74 -8.61 17.91
N ILE A 654 2.78 -8.40 17.01
CA ILE A 654 1.79 -7.33 17.14
C ILE A 654 0.38 -7.80 16.76
N TRP A 655 -0.62 -7.20 17.40
CA TRP A 655 -2.02 -7.28 16.98
C TRP A 655 -2.37 -6.08 16.12
N THR A 656 -3.02 -6.32 15.00
CA THR A 656 -3.30 -5.28 14.02
C THR A 656 -4.65 -5.50 13.34
N ASP A 657 -5.16 -4.49 12.65
CA ASP A 657 -6.36 -4.60 11.83
C ASP A 657 -6.24 -3.81 10.53
N GLY A 658 -6.94 -4.25 9.49
CA GLY A 658 -6.92 -3.62 8.18
C GLY A 658 -7.10 -4.60 7.03
N THR A 659 -7.55 -4.07 5.88
CA THR A 659 -7.50 -4.81 4.61
C THR A 659 -6.07 -5.17 4.20
N SER A 660 -5.08 -4.46 4.75
CA SER A 660 -3.65 -4.80 4.67
C SER A 660 -3.29 -6.17 5.24
N PHE A 661 -4.15 -6.79 6.05
CA PHE A 661 -3.94 -8.13 6.64
C PHE A 661 -4.87 -9.19 6.06
N SER A 662 -5.95 -8.80 5.38
CA SER A 662 -6.77 -9.72 4.60
C SER A 662 -6.16 -10.03 3.22
N ALA A 663 -5.58 -9.02 2.54
CA ALA A 663 -4.85 -9.21 1.27
C ALA A 663 -3.70 -10.24 1.37
N PRO A 664 -2.78 -10.17 2.36
CA PRO A 664 -1.72 -11.17 2.49
C PRO A 664 -2.24 -12.54 2.88
N ALA A 665 -3.38 -12.64 3.60
CA ALA A 665 -4.00 -13.93 3.85
C ALA A 665 -4.40 -14.61 2.53
N VAL A 666 -5.01 -13.87 1.60
CA VAL A 666 -5.34 -14.36 0.25
C VAL A 666 -4.09 -14.64 -0.59
N ALA A 667 -3.06 -13.80 -0.51
CA ALA A 667 -1.77 -14.06 -1.17
C ALA A 667 -1.15 -15.38 -0.68
N GLY A 668 -1.24 -15.67 0.62
CA GLY A 668 -0.82 -16.93 1.20
C GLY A 668 -1.68 -18.12 0.73
N VAL A 669 -3.00 -17.97 0.63
CA VAL A 669 -3.87 -19.03 0.05
C VAL A 669 -3.48 -19.32 -1.40
N LEU A 670 -3.25 -18.28 -2.21
CA LEU A 670 -2.76 -18.43 -3.58
C LEU A 670 -1.37 -19.08 -3.63
N ALA A 671 -0.52 -18.84 -2.64
CA ALA A 671 0.77 -19.52 -2.54
C ALA A 671 0.61 -21.00 -2.23
N LEU A 672 -0.30 -21.39 -1.33
CA LEU A 672 -0.65 -22.79 -1.11
C LEU A 672 -1.18 -23.44 -2.40
N MET A 673 -2.11 -22.77 -3.09
CA MET A 673 -2.66 -23.23 -4.36
C MET A 673 -1.58 -23.47 -5.41
N LYS A 674 -0.72 -22.47 -5.65
CA LYS A 674 0.35 -22.57 -6.64
C LYS A 674 1.40 -23.63 -6.32
N ALA A 675 1.67 -23.87 -5.05
CA ALA A 675 2.67 -24.85 -4.64
C ALA A 675 2.22 -26.29 -4.94
N GLU A 676 0.90 -26.55 -4.97
CA GLU A 676 0.34 -27.83 -5.44
C GLU A 676 0.22 -27.93 -6.97
N ASP A 677 0.63 -26.89 -7.69
CA ASP A 677 0.81 -26.87 -9.15
C ASP A 677 2.29 -26.55 -9.50
N PRO A 678 3.22 -27.50 -9.24
CA PRO A 678 4.66 -27.25 -9.38
C PRO A 678 5.07 -26.96 -10.83
N GLN A 679 4.35 -27.49 -11.82
CA GLN A 679 4.57 -27.23 -13.24
C GLN A 679 3.85 -25.96 -13.74
N ARG A 680 3.07 -25.31 -12.86
CA ARG A 680 2.27 -24.13 -13.15
C ARG A 680 1.34 -24.35 -14.36
N GLN A 681 0.67 -25.50 -14.42
CA GLN A 681 -0.26 -25.86 -15.50
C GLN A 681 -1.46 -24.92 -15.54
N LEU A 682 -1.94 -24.48 -14.38
CA LEU A 682 -3.07 -23.57 -14.27
C LEU A 682 -2.65 -22.13 -14.60
N THR A 683 -3.46 -21.48 -15.43
CA THR A 683 -3.35 -20.05 -15.72
C THR A 683 -3.74 -19.20 -14.51
N ARG A 684 -3.34 -17.92 -14.50
CA ARG A 684 -3.81 -16.94 -13.51
C ARG A 684 -5.34 -16.93 -13.40
N GLN A 685 -6.04 -16.93 -14.54
CA GLN A 685 -7.50 -16.86 -14.57
C GLN A 685 -8.15 -18.11 -13.95
N GLN A 686 -7.60 -19.30 -14.22
CA GLN A 686 -8.07 -20.54 -13.60
C GLN A 686 -7.84 -20.55 -12.08
N LEU A 687 -6.66 -20.12 -11.60
CA LEU A 687 -6.39 -20.01 -10.17
C LEU A 687 -7.34 -19.02 -9.47
N VAL A 688 -7.55 -17.84 -10.04
CA VAL A 688 -8.49 -16.84 -9.49
C VAL A 688 -9.92 -17.35 -9.53
N LYS A 689 -10.32 -18.10 -10.56
CA LYS A 689 -11.62 -18.74 -10.64
C LYS A 689 -11.82 -19.77 -9.54
N ILE A 690 -10.84 -20.65 -9.30
CA ILE A 690 -10.88 -21.63 -8.20
C ILE A 690 -11.02 -20.91 -6.86
N LEU A 691 -10.21 -19.87 -6.63
CA LEU A 691 -10.25 -19.07 -5.40
C LEU A 691 -11.67 -18.51 -5.15
N LYS A 692 -12.30 -17.92 -6.18
CA LYS A 692 -13.65 -17.36 -6.10
C LYS A 692 -14.73 -18.43 -5.92
N GLN A 693 -14.67 -19.53 -6.66
CA GLN A 693 -15.68 -20.59 -6.61
C GLN A 693 -15.66 -21.39 -5.31
N THR A 694 -14.53 -21.42 -4.62
CA THR A 694 -14.38 -22.13 -3.34
C THR A 694 -14.60 -21.22 -2.13
N ALA A 695 -14.73 -19.92 -2.34
CA ALA A 695 -15.14 -18.97 -1.32
C ALA A 695 -16.59 -19.23 -0.87
N SER A 696 -16.94 -18.80 0.34
CA SER A 696 -18.24 -19.12 0.93
C SER A 696 -18.84 -17.99 1.76
N TYR A 697 -20.16 -17.86 1.70
CA TYR A 697 -20.96 -16.98 2.54
C TYR A 697 -21.41 -17.62 3.85
N ASN A 698 -21.31 -18.95 3.99
CA ASN A 698 -21.89 -19.71 5.11
C ASN A 698 -21.40 -19.22 6.49
N ASN A 699 -20.20 -18.65 6.52
CA ASN A 699 -19.56 -18.15 7.73
C ASN A 699 -19.54 -16.62 7.86
N LEU A 700 -20.11 -15.92 6.90
CA LEU A 700 -20.25 -14.47 6.94
C LEU A 700 -21.55 -14.08 7.64
N ASP A 701 -21.48 -13.05 8.47
CA ASP A 701 -22.66 -12.38 8.97
C ASP A 701 -23.07 -11.32 7.94
N VAL A 702 -23.95 -11.75 7.04
CA VAL A 702 -24.50 -10.95 5.95
C VAL A 702 -25.81 -10.25 6.37
N SER A 703 -26.08 -10.11 7.68
CA SER A 703 -27.27 -9.39 8.18
C SER A 703 -27.31 -7.92 7.69
N PRO A 704 -28.43 -7.17 7.82
CA PRO A 704 -28.96 -6.23 6.82
C PRO A 704 -28.16 -4.93 6.63
N ASP A 705 -26.97 -5.07 6.05
CA ASP A 705 -26.21 -4.03 5.34
C ASP A 705 -26.98 -3.51 4.10
N MET A 706 -28.23 -3.97 3.93
CA MET A 706 -29.23 -3.56 2.96
C MET A 706 -29.53 -2.07 2.94
N LYS A 707 -29.52 -1.36 4.08
CA LYS A 707 -29.85 0.08 4.06
C LYS A 707 -28.86 0.87 3.21
N GLN A 708 -27.57 0.61 3.37
CA GLN A 708 -26.53 1.28 2.61
C GLN A 708 -26.54 0.85 1.15
N TYR A 709 -26.67 -0.46 0.90
CA TYR A 709 -26.81 -1.00 -0.45
C TYR A 709 -28.03 -0.42 -1.18
N GLN A 710 -29.20 -0.37 -0.54
CA GLN A 710 -30.44 0.20 -1.10
C GLN A 710 -30.26 1.69 -1.40
N ALA A 711 -29.67 2.45 -0.49
CA ALA A 711 -29.41 3.88 -0.70
C ALA A 711 -28.47 4.11 -1.90
N GLN A 712 -27.45 3.28 -2.07
CA GLN A 712 -26.52 3.34 -3.21
C GLN A 712 -27.17 2.86 -4.51
N LYS A 713 -27.97 1.80 -4.45
CA LYS A 713 -28.73 1.27 -5.58
C LYS A 713 -29.77 2.28 -6.09
N GLN A 714 -30.48 2.95 -5.19
CA GLN A 714 -31.42 4.03 -5.54
C GLN A 714 -30.72 5.22 -6.22
N LYS A 715 -29.47 5.50 -5.85
CA LYS A 715 -28.63 6.52 -6.50
C LYS A 715 -28.02 6.05 -7.84
N GLY A 716 -28.28 4.81 -8.26
CA GLY A 716 -27.70 4.22 -9.47
C GLY A 716 -26.20 3.93 -9.37
N THR A 717 -25.63 3.88 -8.16
CA THR A 717 -24.18 3.65 -7.96
C THR A 717 -23.81 2.18 -7.83
N VAL A 718 -24.80 1.30 -7.70
CA VAL A 718 -24.64 -0.16 -7.74
C VAL A 718 -25.07 -0.63 -9.12
N PRO A 719 -24.21 -1.35 -9.87
CA PRO A 719 -24.58 -1.89 -11.16
C PRO A 719 -25.73 -2.89 -11.09
N ASN A 720 -26.37 -3.08 -12.25
CA ASN A 720 -27.40 -4.09 -12.41
C ASN A 720 -26.81 -5.49 -12.16
N GLY A 721 -27.57 -6.37 -11.51
CA GLY A 721 -27.13 -7.74 -11.22
C GLY A 721 -26.28 -7.92 -9.96
N VAL A 722 -25.62 -6.87 -9.45
CA VAL A 722 -24.81 -6.98 -8.22
C VAL A 722 -25.71 -7.16 -6.99
N SER A 723 -25.62 -8.32 -6.35
CA SER A 723 -26.29 -8.60 -5.07
C SER A 723 -25.65 -7.86 -3.89
N PRO A 724 -26.38 -7.63 -2.78
CA PRO A 724 -25.80 -7.10 -1.54
C PRO A 724 -24.57 -7.90 -1.08
N GLU A 725 -24.65 -9.22 -1.14
CA GLU A 725 -23.57 -10.15 -0.81
C GLU A 725 -22.31 -9.86 -1.62
N GLN A 726 -22.43 -9.82 -2.95
CA GLN A 726 -21.32 -9.53 -3.85
C GLN A 726 -20.76 -8.12 -3.61
N TYR A 727 -21.64 -7.18 -3.30
CA TYR A 727 -21.27 -5.80 -3.08
C TYR A 727 -20.35 -5.63 -1.86
N PHE A 728 -20.64 -6.32 -0.75
CA PHE A 728 -19.88 -6.21 0.50
C PHE A 728 -18.75 -7.24 0.65
N PHE A 729 -18.89 -8.42 0.03
CA PHE A 729 -18.01 -9.56 0.30
C PHE A 729 -17.43 -10.24 -0.96
N GLY A 730 -17.71 -9.74 -2.17
CA GLY A 730 -17.16 -10.29 -3.41
C GLY A 730 -17.69 -11.69 -3.71
N SER A 731 -16.82 -12.71 -3.78
CA SER A 731 -17.27 -14.11 -3.87
C SER A 731 -17.50 -14.79 -2.50
N GLY A 732 -17.31 -14.07 -1.39
CA GLY A 732 -17.44 -14.58 -0.03
C GLY A 732 -16.10 -14.71 0.70
N LEU A 733 -16.09 -15.41 1.83
CA LEU A 733 -14.90 -15.65 2.63
C LEU A 733 -13.98 -16.68 1.97
N VAL A 734 -12.70 -16.35 1.82
CA VAL A 734 -11.70 -17.28 1.29
C VAL A 734 -11.61 -18.57 2.11
N ASN A 735 -11.51 -19.70 1.44
CA ASN A 735 -11.39 -21.02 2.05
C ASN A 735 -10.18 -21.75 1.48
N ALA A 736 -9.09 -21.78 2.26
CA ALA A 736 -7.81 -22.35 1.83
C ALA A 736 -7.92 -23.86 1.57
N GLU A 737 -8.67 -24.59 2.40
CA GLU A 737 -8.85 -26.03 2.26
C GLU A 737 -9.54 -26.37 0.93
N ALA A 738 -10.67 -25.74 0.66
CA ALA A 738 -11.45 -25.99 -0.55
C ALA A 738 -10.66 -25.59 -1.80
N ALA A 739 -9.97 -24.45 -1.76
CA ALA A 739 -9.15 -23.97 -2.88
C ALA A 739 -7.98 -24.93 -3.21
N VAL A 740 -7.24 -25.38 -2.19
CA VAL A 740 -6.13 -26.33 -2.37
C VAL A 740 -6.62 -27.67 -2.90
N ARG A 741 -7.72 -28.19 -2.35
CA ARG A 741 -8.33 -29.45 -2.80
C ARG A 741 -8.72 -29.38 -4.27
N GLU A 742 -9.31 -28.26 -4.68
CA GLU A 742 -9.74 -28.06 -6.07
C GLU A 742 -8.56 -27.93 -7.04
N VAL A 743 -7.46 -27.27 -6.65
CA VAL A 743 -6.23 -27.25 -7.46
C VAL A 743 -5.68 -28.66 -7.64
N LYS A 744 -5.51 -29.44 -6.57
CA LYS A 744 -5.02 -30.83 -6.66
C LYS A 744 -5.92 -31.67 -7.58
N ARG A 745 -7.24 -31.47 -7.52
CA ARG A 745 -8.22 -32.14 -8.39
C ARG A 745 -8.12 -31.71 -9.86
N GLN A 746 -7.66 -30.51 -10.17
CA GLN A 746 -7.49 -30.03 -11.55
C GLN A 746 -6.11 -30.37 -12.13
N VAL A 747 -5.04 -30.36 -11.31
CA VAL A 747 -3.66 -30.69 -11.72
C VAL A 747 -3.42 -32.20 -11.81
N GLY A 748 -4.13 -32.99 -11.01
CA GLY A 748 -4.09 -34.47 -11.07
C GLY A 748 -4.97 -35.08 -12.17
N LYS A 749 -5.69 -34.25 -12.93
CA LYS A 749 -6.41 -34.65 -14.15
C LYS A 749 -5.51 -34.39 -15.35
#